data_AF-A0A1S8NHH9-F1
#
_entry.id   AF-A0A1S8NHH9-F1
#
_cell.length_a   1.000
_cell.length_b   1.000
_cell.length_c   1.000
_cell.angle_alpha   90.00
_cell.angle_beta   90.00
_cell.angle_gamma   90.00
#
_symmetry.space_group_name_H-M   'P 1'
#
loop_
_entity.id
_entity.type
_entity.pdbx_description
1 polymer ?
#
loop_
_entity_poly.entity_id
_entity_poly.type
_entity_poly.pdbx_seq_one_letter_code
_entity_poly.pdbx_strand_id
1 'polypeptide(L)'
;MLNLLESFYASCHMVVSFFYSYDCWKTECSKFGRECNLTKTEYEDCLKGTDANIFIPLWASACKNSGKILQNEVTLEVIKFYKKYGYEAIGMDGNPADYIGEQFRFLEYLSSLTLRNIDDYTEVIKQFIQAFTIDTAQSMIMAAAKYDCSPSFTGILQDMKTILQSGELELPLTSKDIMQFDSYSWEKQPEITIKEEKYICSAGINDCGGRCRINAFVQEGCILNLDTDNGADENPQIRSCVRGKGYKKTFLSTDRLRYPMKRTGERGSGKFERISWEEAIDIIASETKRIKEKYGAASRFVMNATGVTALMRPQNMIRNLFALDGGYLGFHNSYSNACAGYVMPTIYGENFNSNSIEDVLNTKLLILWGHNPSETIYGPHTNYYISQLHKKGVRVVVIDPRKSDSVIAYGDEWIGIRPSTDGALIDAMAYVILKEGLQDQKFMDTYCIGFDKEHMPEGVPAEENYRDYLFGKKDGVEKTPEWAELICGVPADTIERLAKEYALTKPACILPGLGIQRTGNGEQTYRGIAMLCCLTGNVGISGGSAGDNVCPPMHKMPSIPEIANPYPGTIPNFLWTKAIEHGTELKSVEDGLKGVEHLESNIKMIVNLAGNTLINQHSNINDTIRILKDTSKCEFIVTSDIFMTSSARYSDLVLPATSVFEGNNITMPWVGSGNYFLYNAKMMEPLFECKFEYDWLKEVARKLDLYEDFTYGHETVEEWLRDSYEEVRKLEEELPSYEKFKNRGGYQYKNNKIRIAFEEQIKDKIPFKTHSGKIEIFSKNLYDMNQHELIPGIPSYTPCVEGPADPLKNKYPLQLIGYHSKRRCHSIHDNNEWMEEVDPHGLWIHPEDAKVRGITNGMMIDVFNDRGRVRIPAKVTTRITKGIVALSEGAWYRPDKEGTDLRGCINVLTHTTPTPLAKANPQHTNLVEVAKSIV
;
A
#
# COMPACT_ATOMS: atom_id res chain seq x y z
N MET A 1 29.30 -39.16 -36.25
CA MET A 1 27.98 -38.56 -35.99
C MET A 1 27.39 -39.26 -34.79
N LEU A 2 26.84 -38.48 -33.86
CA LEU A 2 26.11 -38.99 -32.72
C LEU A 2 24.84 -39.70 -33.21
N ASN A 3 24.40 -40.74 -32.49
CA ASN A 3 23.05 -41.26 -32.69
C ASN A 3 22.00 -40.27 -32.14
N LEU A 4 20.72 -40.49 -32.44
CA LEU A 4 19.64 -39.57 -32.06
C LEU A 4 19.59 -39.28 -30.55
N LEU A 5 19.79 -40.30 -29.70
CA LEU A 5 19.75 -40.14 -28.25
C LEU A 5 20.99 -39.40 -27.73
N GLU A 6 22.17 -39.67 -28.30
CA GLU A 6 23.40 -38.94 -27.99
C GLU A 6 23.29 -37.47 -28.40
N SER A 7 22.66 -37.18 -29.55
CA SER A 7 22.39 -35.82 -30.02
C SER A 7 21.40 -35.10 -29.10
N PHE A 8 20.31 -35.76 -28.69
CA PHE A 8 19.33 -35.20 -27.76
C PHE A 8 19.96 -34.86 -26.39
N TYR A 9 20.74 -35.79 -25.84
CA TYR A 9 21.46 -35.58 -24.58
C TYR A 9 22.43 -34.38 -24.67
N ALA A 10 23.25 -34.32 -25.72
CA ALA A 10 24.17 -33.20 -25.94
C ALA A 10 23.44 -31.86 -26.12
N SER A 11 22.30 -31.89 -26.80
CA SER A 11 21.46 -30.72 -27.01
C SER A 11 20.84 -30.21 -25.72
N CYS A 12 20.36 -31.11 -24.84
CA CYS A 12 19.89 -30.76 -23.51
C CYS A 12 21.01 -30.13 -22.67
N HIS A 13 22.21 -30.72 -22.68
CA HIS A 13 23.38 -30.17 -21.97
C HIS A 13 23.72 -28.75 -22.45
N MET A 14 23.70 -28.50 -23.76
CA MET A 14 23.88 -27.15 -24.33
C MET A 14 22.86 -26.16 -23.77
N VAL A 15 21.56 -26.51 -23.81
CA VAL A 15 20.50 -25.62 -23.30
C VAL A 15 20.62 -25.40 -21.80
N VAL A 16 20.98 -26.43 -21.03
CA VAL A 16 21.23 -26.29 -19.58
C VAL A 16 22.37 -25.30 -19.32
N SER A 17 23.48 -25.39 -20.06
CA SER A 17 24.61 -24.47 -19.91
C SER A 17 24.20 -23.00 -20.12
N PHE A 18 23.27 -22.75 -21.05
CA PHE A 18 22.69 -21.43 -21.28
C PHE A 18 21.94 -20.89 -20.06
N PHE A 19 21.10 -21.71 -19.43
CA PHE A 19 20.30 -21.26 -18.28
C PHE A 19 21.05 -21.26 -16.95
N TYR A 20 22.23 -21.90 -16.89
CA TYR A 20 23.05 -21.96 -15.69
C TYR A 20 23.69 -20.60 -15.37
N SER A 21 24.50 -20.06 -16.28
CA SER A 21 25.06 -18.72 -16.17
C SER A 21 25.58 -18.24 -17.52
N TYR A 22 25.73 -16.91 -17.67
CA TYR A 22 26.35 -16.33 -18.85
C TYR A 22 27.78 -16.86 -19.08
N ASP A 23 28.56 -16.99 -18.01
CA ASP A 23 29.95 -17.47 -18.11
C ASP A 23 30.03 -18.96 -18.46
N CYS A 24 29.08 -19.77 -17.97
CA CYS A 24 28.94 -21.18 -18.37
C CYS A 24 28.63 -21.27 -19.86
N TRP A 25 27.60 -20.55 -20.31
CA TRP A 25 27.23 -20.47 -21.73
C TRP A 25 28.41 -20.06 -22.61
N LYS A 26 29.10 -18.98 -22.24
CA LYS A 26 30.25 -18.45 -22.99
C LYS A 26 31.39 -19.46 -23.08
N THR A 27 31.65 -20.19 -22.00
CA THR A 27 32.69 -21.22 -21.96
C THR A 27 32.36 -22.39 -22.88
N GLU A 28 31.11 -22.83 -22.86
CA GLU A 28 30.67 -24.01 -23.61
C GLU A 28 30.33 -23.72 -25.10
N CYS A 29 29.99 -22.48 -25.47
CA CYS A 29 29.63 -22.06 -26.84
C CYS A 29 30.58 -22.61 -27.92
N SER A 30 31.89 -22.48 -27.68
CA SER A 30 32.90 -22.92 -28.65
C SER A 30 32.88 -24.44 -28.89
N LYS A 31 32.64 -25.23 -27.84
CA LYS A 31 32.54 -26.70 -27.92
C LYS A 31 31.31 -27.14 -28.71
N PHE A 32 30.23 -26.37 -28.63
CA PHE A 32 29.00 -26.59 -29.40
C PHE A 32 29.07 -26.04 -30.83
N GLY A 33 30.22 -25.48 -31.26
CA GLY A 33 30.35 -24.88 -32.59
C GLY A 33 29.53 -23.60 -32.77
N ARG A 34 29.28 -22.87 -31.69
CA ARG A 34 28.42 -21.67 -31.68
C ARG A 34 29.24 -20.40 -31.46
N GLU A 35 28.88 -19.34 -32.17
CA GLU A 35 29.41 -18.00 -31.91
C GLU A 35 28.73 -17.40 -30.67
N CYS A 36 29.52 -16.95 -29.69
CA CYS A 36 29.03 -16.32 -28.48
C CYS A 36 28.80 -14.81 -28.69
N ASN A 37 27.88 -14.45 -29.58
CA ASN A 37 27.58 -13.06 -29.93
C ASN A 37 26.59 -12.37 -28.97
N LEU A 38 26.01 -13.10 -28.01
CA LEU A 38 25.14 -12.54 -26.97
C LEU A 38 25.98 -11.83 -25.91
N THR A 39 25.64 -10.59 -25.56
CA THR A 39 26.31 -9.87 -24.46
C THR A 39 25.76 -10.27 -23.11
N LYS A 40 26.53 -10.03 -22.03
CA LYS A 40 26.07 -10.27 -20.65
C LYS A 40 24.81 -9.47 -20.31
N THR A 41 24.74 -8.20 -20.76
CA THR A 41 23.58 -7.33 -20.52
C THR A 41 22.33 -7.89 -21.19
N GLU A 42 22.38 -8.27 -22.47
CA GLU A 42 21.22 -8.85 -23.16
C GLU A 42 20.76 -10.16 -22.50
N TYR A 43 21.72 -10.99 -22.04
CA TYR A 43 21.43 -12.20 -21.30
C TYR A 43 20.69 -11.92 -19.98
N GLU A 44 21.17 -10.96 -19.19
CA GLU A 44 20.55 -10.60 -17.91
C GLU A 44 19.21 -9.91 -18.08
N ASP A 45 19.06 -9.05 -19.09
CA ASP A 45 17.82 -8.35 -19.38
C ASP A 45 16.71 -9.36 -19.70
N CYS A 46 17.02 -10.37 -20.50
CA CYS A 46 16.05 -11.39 -20.89
C CYS A 46 15.78 -12.43 -19.79
N LEU A 47 16.81 -12.88 -19.06
CA LEU A 47 16.67 -14.03 -18.14
C LEU A 47 16.66 -13.65 -16.66
N LYS A 48 17.26 -12.53 -16.26
CA LYS A 48 17.40 -12.11 -14.86
C LYS A 48 16.54 -10.90 -14.50
N GLY A 49 16.01 -10.18 -15.50
CA GLY A 49 14.99 -9.13 -15.31
C GLY A 49 15.59 -7.77 -14.95
N THR A 50 16.80 -7.51 -15.45
CA THR A 50 17.53 -6.26 -15.25
C THR A 50 17.01 -5.10 -16.10
N ASP A 51 16.28 -5.38 -17.19
CA ASP A 51 15.45 -4.39 -17.87
C ASP A 51 13.97 -4.60 -17.51
N ALA A 52 13.43 -3.64 -16.76
CA ALA A 52 12.04 -3.64 -16.31
C ALA A 52 10.99 -3.59 -17.44
N ASN A 53 11.41 -3.37 -18.69
CA ASN A 53 10.54 -3.31 -19.85
C ASN A 53 10.57 -4.60 -20.68
N ILE A 54 11.43 -5.56 -20.32
CA ILE A 54 11.53 -6.87 -20.96
C ILE A 54 10.98 -7.92 -20.00
N PHE A 55 10.07 -8.77 -20.51
CA PHE A 55 9.50 -9.86 -19.71
C PHE A 55 9.46 -11.16 -20.52
N ILE A 56 10.35 -12.08 -20.20
CA ILE A 56 10.37 -13.43 -20.77
C ILE A 56 9.76 -14.41 -19.76
N PRO A 57 8.70 -15.17 -20.10
CA PRO A 57 8.09 -16.13 -19.18
C PRO A 57 8.94 -17.42 -19.11
N LEU A 58 9.59 -17.66 -17.97
CA LEU A 58 10.58 -18.75 -17.83
C LEU A 58 10.04 -20.02 -17.17
N TRP A 59 8.75 -20.07 -16.82
CA TRP A 59 8.16 -21.10 -15.96
C TRP A 59 6.92 -21.70 -16.59
N ALA A 60 6.74 -23.02 -16.50
CA ALA A 60 5.57 -23.70 -17.06
C ALA A 60 4.26 -23.19 -16.43
N SER A 61 4.26 -22.94 -15.12
CA SER A 61 3.14 -22.39 -14.34
C SER A 61 2.64 -21.05 -14.88
N ALA A 62 3.53 -20.23 -15.42
CA ALA A 62 3.20 -18.96 -16.04
C ALA A 62 2.57 -19.12 -17.44
N CYS A 63 3.00 -20.14 -18.19
CA CYS A 63 2.64 -20.31 -19.60
C CYS A 63 1.33 -21.07 -19.79
N LYS A 64 1.07 -22.11 -18.98
CA LYS A 64 -0.03 -23.06 -19.24
C LYS A 64 -1.39 -22.60 -18.71
N ASN A 65 -1.42 -21.79 -17.65
CA ASN A 65 -2.66 -21.41 -16.97
C ASN A 65 -3.11 -19.97 -17.22
N SER A 66 -2.66 -19.32 -18.30
CA SER A 66 -2.99 -17.92 -18.69
C SER A 66 -2.75 -16.84 -17.62
N GLY A 67 -2.14 -17.19 -16.49
CA GLY A 67 -2.32 -16.44 -15.24
C GLY A 67 -1.07 -15.80 -14.66
N LYS A 68 0.13 -16.00 -15.22
CA LYS A 68 1.39 -15.47 -14.64
C LYS A 68 1.59 -15.78 -13.15
N ILE A 69 1.01 -16.87 -12.62
CA ILE A 69 1.14 -17.27 -11.21
C ILE A 69 2.20 -18.38 -11.11
N LEU A 70 3.19 -18.18 -10.25
CA LEU A 70 4.23 -19.15 -9.87
C LEU A 70 3.77 -20.06 -8.72
N GLN A 71 4.45 -21.19 -8.52
CA GLN A 71 4.22 -22.12 -7.39
C GLN A 71 2.75 -22.57 -7.28
N ASN A 72 2.16 -22.88 -8.43
CA ASN A 72 0.77 -23.30 -8.57
C ASN A 72 0.66 -24.81 -8.84
N GLU A 73 -0.50 -25.26 -9.27
CA GLU A 73 -0.81 -26.66 -9.56
C GLU A 73 0.12 -27.25 -10.64
N VAL A 74 0.53 -26.45 -11.64
CA VAL A 74 1.48 -26.88 -12.68
C VAL A 74 2.87 -27.11 -12.09
N THR A 75 3.33 -26.21 -11.21
CA THR A 75 4.60 -26.41 -10.51
C THR A 75 4.57 -27.71 -9.69
N LEU A 76 3.46 -27.98 -9.00
CA LEU A 76 3.28 -29.23 -8.25
C LEU A 76 3.30 -30.46 -9.16
N GLU A 77 2.66 -30.41 -10.33
CA GLU A 77 2.68 -31.51 -11.31
C GLU A 77 4.11 -31.79 -11.81
N VAL A 78 4.89 -30.74 -12.09
CA VAL A 78 6.31 -30.88 -12.44
C VAL A 78 7.11 -31.55 -11.32
N ILE A 79 6.93 -31.10 -10.07
CA ILE A 79 7.61 -31.70 -8.89
C ILE A 79 7.24 -33.18 -8.75
N LYS A 80 5.95 -33.52 -8.89
CA LYS A 80 5.49 -34.92 -8.83
C LYS A 80 6.13 -35.76 -9.93
N PHE A 81 6.28 -35.20 -11.13
CA PHE A 81 6.93 -35.88 -12.23
C PHE A 81 8.41 -36.12 -11.92
N TYR A 82 9.15 -35.11 -11.46
CA TYR A 82 10.55 -35.25 -11.05
C TYR A 82 10.74 -36.34 -10.00
N LYS A 83 9.95 -36.28 -8.93
CA LYS A 83 10.06 -37.20 -7.79
C LYS A 83 9.75 -38.65 -8.17
N LYS A 84 8.81 -38.88 -9.09
CA LYS A 84 8.51 -40.21 -9.64
C LYS A 84 9.75 -40.90 -10.25
N TYR A 85 10.68 -40.13 -10.80
CA TYR A 85 11.91 -40.64 -11.42
C TYR A 85 13.17 -40.40 -10.58
N GLY A 86 12.99 -40.12 -9.28
CA GLY A 86 14.10 -39.93 -8.33
C GLY A 86 14.87 -38.61 -8.52
N TYR A 87 14.31 -37.66 -9.26
CA TYR A 87 14.96 -36.37 -9.49
C TYR A 87 14.49 -35.34 -8.46
N GLU A 88 15.43 -34.63 -7.84
CA GLU A 88 15.16 -33.46 -7.00
C GLU A 88 15.71 -32.22 -7.72
N ALA A 89 14.88 -31.18 -7.82
CA ALA A 89 15.24 -29.97 -8.54
C ALA A 89 16.44 -29.27 -7.89
N ILE A 90 17.40 -28.83 -8.69
CA ILE A 90 18.65 -28.22 -8.19
C ILE A 90 18.50 -26.74 -7.83
N GLY A 91 17.38 -26.10 -8.23
CA GLY A 91 17.04 -24.74 -7.80
C GLY A 91 17.94 -23.68 -8.43
N MET A 92 18.11 -23.71 -9.75
CA MET A 92 18.93 -22.75 -10.52
C MET A 92 18.57 -21.29 -10.17
N ASP A 93 19.46 -20.56 -9.49
CA ASP A 93 19.24 -19.19 -9.01
C ASP A 93 17.94 -19.01 -8.17
N GLY A 94 17.58 -20.03 -7.38
CA GLY A 94 16.37 -20.01 -6.54
C GLY A 94 15.05 -20.00 -7.32
N ASN A 95 15.08 -20.30 -8.62
CA ASN A 95 13.86 -20.40 -9.41
C ASN A 95 12.97 -21.58 -8.96
N PRO A 96 11.63 -21.47 -9.11
CA PRO A 96 10.71 -22.60 -8.95
C PRO A 96 11.10 -23.83 -9.79
N ALA A 97 10.70 -25.02 -9.34
CA ALA A 97 11.04 -26.30 -9.97
C ALA A 97 10.57 -26.43 -11.43
N ASP A 98 9.58 -25.65 -11.84
CA ASP A 98 9.07 -25.60 -13.22
C ASP A 98 9.76 -24.57 -14.11
N TYR A 99 10.90 -24.02 -13.66
CA TYR A 99 11.79 -23.22 -14.48
C TYR A 99 12.32 -24.00 -15.68
N ILE A 100 12.37 -23.36 -16.85
CA ILE A 100 12.74 -24.01 -18.10
C ILE A 100 14.15 -24.64 -18.06
N GLY A 101 15.11 -24.00 -17.39
CA GLY A 101 16.45 -24.57 -17.20
C GLY A 101 16.42 -25.88 -16.41
N GLU A 102 15.59 -25.95 -15.36
CA GLU A 102 15.40 -27.14 -14.54
C GLU A 102 14.69 -28.26 -15.33
N GLN A 103 13.72 -27.90 -16.17
CA GLN A 103 13.06 -28.84 -17.07
C GLN A 103 14.06 -29.51 -18.02
N PHE A 104 14.94 -28.73 -18.66
CA PHE A 104 15.99 -29.30 -19.52
C PHE A 104 17.03 -30.11 -18.75
N ARG A 105 17.33 -29.75 -17.50
CA ARG A 105 18.20 -30.54 -16.63
C ARG A 105 17.61 -31.90 -16.28
N PHE A 106 16.29 -31.97 -16.08
CA PHE A 106 15.59 -33.25 -15.91
C PHE A 106 15.59 -34.09 -17.19
N LEU A 107 15.39 -33.47 -18.36
CA LEU A 107 15.48 -34.17 -19.66
C LEU A 107 16.89 -34.72 -19.90
N GLU A 108 17.92 -33.95 -19.53
CA GLU A 108 19.32 -34.37 -19.56
C GLU A 108 19.56 -35.58 -18.64
N TYR A 109 18.97 -35.58 -17.43
CA TYR A 109 19.06 -36.69 -16.48
C TYR A 109 18.50 -37.98 -17.06
N LEU A 110 17.26 -37.97 -17.55
CA LEU A 110 16.65 -39.14 -18.15
C LEU A 110 17.44 -39.64 -19.36
N SER A 111 17.92 -38.72 -20.21
CA SER A 111 18.70 -39.07 -21.41
C SER A 111 20.03 -39.73 -21.05
N SER A 112 20.73 -39.23 -20.02
CA SER A 112 21.97 -39.82 -19.51
C SER A 112 21.77 -41.25 -19.00
N LEU A 113 20.68 -41.52 -18.29
CA LEU A 113 20.35 -42.87 -17.80
C LEU A 113 20.04 -43.82 -18.97
N THR A 114 19.29 -43.36 -19.97
CA THR A 114 18.97 -44.17 -21.16
C THR A 114 20.20 -44.45 -22.02
N LEU A 115 21.10 -43.47 -22.20
CA LEU A 115 22.34 -43.67 -22.94
C LEU A 115 23.24 -44.75 -22.34
N ARG A 116 23.28 -44.84 -21.02
CA ARG A 116 24.08 -45.84 -20.29
C ARG A 116 23.35 -47.17 -20.10
N ASN A 117 22.20 -47.35 -20.76
CA ASN A 117 21.36 -48.55 -20.66
C ASN A 117 20.97 -48.91 -19.22
N ILE A 118 20.76 -47.91 -18.36
CA ILE A 118 20.27 -48.12 -17.00
C ILE A 118 18.77 -48.43 -17.05
N ASP A 119 17.99 -47.61 -17.75
CA ASP A 119 16.58 -47.85 -18.12
C ASP A 119 16.22 -47.04 -19.37
N ASP A 120 15.20 -47.46 -20.12
CA ASP A 120 14.66 -46.70 -21.26
C ASP A 120 13.59 -45.69 -20.84
N TYR A 121 13.93 -44.41 -20.90
CA TYR A 121 13.06 -43.28 -20.59
C TYR A 121 12.60 -42.51 -21.84
N THR A 122 12.80 -43.04 -23.04
CA THR A 122 12.49 -42.33 -24.30
C THR A 122 11.04 -41.83 -24.36
N GLU A 123 10.08 -42.67 -23.94
CA GLU A 123 8.66 -42.29 -23.94
C GLU A 123 8.33 -41.30 -22.80
N VAL A 124 9.00 -41.44 -21.66
CA VAL A 124 8.85 -40.52 -20.51
C VAL A 124 9.34 -39.11 -20.87
N ILE A 125 10.46 -39.02 -21.58
CA ILE A 125 11.01 -37.77 -22.12
C ILE A 125 9.97 -37.07 -23.00
N LYS A 126 9.38 -37.78 -23.97
CA LYS A 126 8.35 -37.23 -24.86
C LYS A 126 7.12 -36.74 -24.08
N GLN A 127 6.67 -37.53 -23.10
CA GLN A 127 5.53 -37.16 -22.25
C GLN A 127 5.82 -35.87 -21.46
N PHE A 128 7.01 -35.75 -20.85
CA PHE A 128 7.37 -34.56 -20.10
C PHE A 128 7.47 -33.31 -20.99
N ILE A 129 8.13 -33.44 -22.15
CA ILE A 129 8.25 -32.37 -23.15
C ILE A 129 6.86 -31.85 -23.56
N GLN A 130 5.96 -32.77 -23.90
CA GLN A 130 4.60 -32.44 -24.31
C GLN A 130 3.78 -31.85 -23.16
N ALA A 131 4.02 -32.30 -21.93
CA ALA A 131 3.27 -31.85 -20.78
C ALA A 131 3.76 -30.52 -20.19
N PHE A 132 5.00 -30.07 -20.39
CA PHE A 132 5.49 -28.85 -19.72
C PHE A 132 6.40 -27.96 -20.56
N THR A 133 7.29 -28.56 -21.36
CA THR A 133 8.44 -27.84 -21.92
C THR A 133 8.12 -27.11 -23.22
N ILE A 134 7.31 -27.70 -24.12
CA ILE A 134 6.97 -27.08 -25.41
C ILE A 134 6.28 -25.73 -25.23
N ASP A 135 5.24 -25.66 -24.41
CA ASP A 135 4.45 -24.43 -24.21
C ASP A 135 5.30 -23.31 -23.60
N THR A 136 6.21 -23.68 -22.70
CA THR A 136 7.15 -22.74 -22.07
C THR A 136 8.10 -22.16 -23.12
N ALA A 137 8.75 -23.00 -23.92
CA ALA A 137 9.67 -22.56 -24.97
C ALA A 137 8.96 -21.71 -26.05
N GLN A 138 7.74 -22.07 -26.45
CA GLN A 138 6.95 -21.29 -27.39
C GLN A 138 6.59 -19.90 -26.82
N SER A 139 6.23 -19.83 -25.53
CA SER A 139 5.93 -18.57 -24.85
C SER A 139 7.15 -17.66 -24.76
N MET A 140 8.34 -18.24 -24.52
CA MET A 140 9.60 -17.50 -24.55
C MET A 140 9.88 -16.91 -25.93
N ILE A 141 9.67 -17.68 -27.02
CA ILE A 141 9.89 -17.19 -28.40
C ILE A 141 8.93 -16.04 -28.72
N MET A 142 7.64 -16.19 -28.38
CA MET A 142 6.66 -15.13 -28.61
C MET A 142 6.99 -13.86 -27.81
N ALA A 143 7.46 -14.01 -26.57
CA ALA A 143 7.90 -12.89 -25.76
C ALA A 143 9.16 -12.22 -26.32
N ALA A 144 10.17 -12.99 -26.73
CA ALA A 144 11.39 -12.47 -27.33
C ALA A 144 11.10 -11.64 -28.59
N ALA A 145 10.18 -12.11 -29.45
CA ALA A 145 9.72 -11.36 -30.60
C ALA A 145 8.95 -10.08 -30.22
N LYS A 146 8.09 -10.15 -29.19
CA LYS A 146 7.32 -9.00 -28.69
C LYS A 146 8.22 -7.87 -28.17
N TYR A 147 9.32 -8.22 -27.50
CA TYR A 147 10.25 -7.26 -26.89
C TYR A 147 11.46 -6.96 -27.77
N ASP A 148 11.47 -7.41 -29.03
CA ASP A 148 12.55 -7.19 -30.00
C ASP A 148 13.94 -7.60 -29.45
N CYS A 149 13.99 -8.76 -28.81
CA CYS A 149 15.23 -9.33 -28.29
C CYS A 149 16.21 -9.67 -29.43
N SER A 150 17.51 -9.66 -29.13
CA SER A 150 18.55 -9.78 -30.16
C SER A 150 18.48 -11.08 -30.97
N PRO A 151 18.96 -11.07 -32.24
CA PRO A 151 18.99 -12.27 -33.07
C PRO A 151 19.74 -13.45 -32.43
N SER A 152 20.81 -13.16 -31.69
CA SER A 152 21.58 -14.17 -30.95
C SER A 152 20.72 -14.87 -29.89
N PHE A 153 19.96 -14.12 -29.08
CA PHE A 153 19.07 -14.69 -28.08
C PHE A 153 17.93 -15.48 -28.74
N THR A 154 17.28 -14.89 -29.75
CA THR A 154 16.19 -15.53 -30.49
C THR A 154 16.64 -16.82 -31.19
N GLY A 155 17.87 -16.86 -31.70
CA GLY A 155 18.48 -18.05 -32.28
C GLY A 155 18.56 -19.22 -31.30
N ILE A 156 18.99 -18.96 -30.06
CA ILE A 156 19.07 -19.98 -29.00
C ILE A 156 17.67 -20.53 -28.68
N LEU A 157 16.65 -19.66 -28.60
CA LEU A 157 15.28 -20.11 -28.39
C LEU A 157 14.74 -20.95 -29.56
N GLN A 158 15.15 -20.63 -30.78
CA GLN A 158 14.78 -21.41 -31.97
C GLN A 158 15.50 -22.77 -32.00
N ASP A 159 16.74 -22.85 -31.53
CA ASP A 159 17.44 -24.12 -31.32
C ASP A 159 16.69 -24.97 -30.28
N MET A 160 16.31 -24.39 -29.13
CA MET A 160 15.48 -25.08 -28.12
C MET A 160 14.20 -25.64 -28.72
N LYS A 161 13.48 -24.86 -29.54
CA LYS A 161 12.28 -25.35 -30.24
C LYS A 161 12.59 -26.51 -31.17
N THR A 162 13.70 -26.46 -31.89
CA THR A 162 14.13 -27.53 -32.82
C THR A 162 14.42 -28.82 -32.05
N ILE A 163 15.12 -28.73 -30.92
CA ILE A 163 15.42 -29.85 -30.01
C ILE A 163 14.13 -30.50 -29.52
N LEU A 164 13.15 -29.71 -29.08
CA LEU A 164 11.87 -30.22 -28.57
C LEU A 164 10.98 -30.85 -29.67
N GLN A 165 11.21 -30.52 -30.95
CA GLN A 165 10.42 -31.03 -32.07
C GLN A 165 11.04 -32.24 -32.78
N SER A 166 12.35 -32.20 -33.00
CA SER A 166 13.08 -33.19 -33.81
C SER A 166 13.96 -34.13 -32.98
N GLY A 167 14.31 -33.74 -31.75
CA GLY A 167 15.21 -34.50 -30.89
C GLY A 167 16.69 -34.40 -31.27
N GLU A 168 17.04 -33.68 -32.33
CA GLU A 168 18.43 -33.56 -32.78
C GLU A 168 18.82 -32.11 -33.13
N LEU A 169 20.08 -31.80 -32.84
CA LEU A 169 20.77 -30.61 -33.27
C LEU A 169 22.15 -31.02 -33.78
N GLU A 170 22.58 -30.45 -34.90
CA GLU A 170 23.93 -30.70 -35.41
C GLU A 170 24.94 -29.96 -34.52
N LEU A 171 25.64 -30.73 -33.68
CA LEU A 171 26.72 -30.25 -32.81
C LEU A 171 28.03 -30.94 -33.21
N PRO A 172 29.18 -30.24 -33.24
CA PRO A 172 30.47 -30.81 -33.62
C PRO A 172 31.11 -31.64 -32.48
N LEU A 173 30.31 -32.46 -31.80
CA LEU A 173 30.70 -33.29 -30.66
C LEU A 173 30.77 -34.76 -31.05
N THR A 174 31.67 -35.50 -30.40
CA THR A 174 31.79 -36.95 -30.49
C THR A 174 31.25 -37.62 -29.23
N SER A 175 31.01 -38.95 -29.29
CA SER A 175 30.58 -39.72 -28.11
C SER A 175 31.57 -39.60 -26.94
N LYS A 176 32.87 -39.36 -27.20
CA LYS A 176 33.87 -39.14 -26.14
C LYS A 176 33.75 -37.77 -25.49
N ASP A 177 33.27 -36.77 -26.22
CA ASP A 177 33.09 -35.42 -25.69
C ASP A 177 31.89 -35.38 -24.73
N ILE A 178 30.77 -36.00 -25.13
CA ILE A 178 29.55 -36.05 -24.30
C ILE A 178 29.74 -36.89 -23.02
N MET A 179 30.67 -37.87 -23.01
CA MET A 179 31.03 -38.63 -21.82
C MET A 179 31.76 -37.80 -20.75
N GLN A 180 32.25 -36.61 -21.10
CA GLN A 180 32.92 -35.69 -20.17
C GLN A 180 31.95 -34.72 -19.50
N PHE A 181 30.70 -34.67 -19.94
CA PHE A 181 29.68 -33.87 -19.27
C PHE A 181 29.47 -34.40 -17.86
N ASP A 182 29.30 -33.47 -16.91
CA ASP A 182 29.10 -33.77 -15.49
C ASP A 182 27.91 -34.72 -15.28
N SER A 183 26.84 -34.51 -16.05
CA SER A 183 25.60 -35.27 -16.00
C SER A 183 25.71 -36.71 -16.54
N TYR A 184 26.78 -37.06 -17.24
CA TYR A 184 26.97 -38.43 -17.74
C TYR A 184 27.20 -39.41 -16.60
N SER A 185 27.73 -38.92 -15.47
CA SER A 185 28.05 -39.73 -14.30
C SER A 185 26.87 -40.00 -13.36
N TRP A 186 25.70 -39.40 -13.60
CA TRP A 186 24.56 -39.48 -12.68
C TRP A 186 24.02 -40.89 -12.48
N GLU A 187 23.45 -41.20 -11.33
CA GLU A 187 22.89 -42.54 -11.08
C GLU A 187 21.38 -42.47 -10.90
N LYS A 188 20.69 -43.55 -11.28
CA LYS A 188 19.26 -43.68 -11.03
C LYS A 188 19.02 -43.64 -9.53
N GLN A 189 18.21 -42.68 -9.10
CA GLN A 189 17.77 -42.57 -7.72
C GLN A 189 16.40 -43.25 -7.52
N PRO A 190 16.08 -43.71 -6.30
CA PRO A 190 14.75 -44.20 -5.99
C PRO A 190 13.70 -43.09 -6.11
N GLU A 191 12.44 -43.48 -6.33
CA GLU A 191 11.30 -42.55 -6.28
C GLU A 191 11.27 -41.79 -4.94
N ILE A 192 11.07 -40.48 -5.01
CA ILE A 192 11.07 -39.60 -3.85
C ILE A 192 9.65 -39.42 -3.34
N THR A 193 9.44 -39.58 -2.04
CA THR A 193 8.13 -39.38 -1.41
C THR A 193 7.63 -37.95 -1.61
N ILE A 194 6.37 -37.84 -2.07
CA ILE A 194 5.65 -36.57 -2.16
C ILE A 194 5.17 -36.19 -0.75
N LYS A 195 5.48 -34.97 -0.33
CA LYS A 195 4.98 -34.38 0.92
C LYS A 195 3.47 -34.24 0.84
N GLU A 196 2.79 -34.57 1.94
CA GLU A 196 1.35 -34.39 2.06
C GLU A 196 0.96 -32.91 2.00
N GLU A 197 -0.27 -32.66 1.55
CA GLU A 197 -0.87 -31.33 1.60
C GLU A 197 -1.10 -30.92 3.06
N LYS A 198 -0.83 -29.64 3.36
CA LYS A 198 -1.02 -29.04 4.68
C LYS A 198 -1.96 -27.86 4.61
N TYR A 199 -2.83 -27.74 5.61
CA TYR A 199 -3.60 -26.53 5.86
C TYR A 199 -2.85 -25.64 6.86
N ILE A 200 -2.47 -24.44 6.42
CA ILE A 200 -1.70 -23.47 7.22
C ILE A 200 -2.57 -22.26 7.53
N CYS A 201 -2.79 -22.00 8.80
CA CYS A 201 -3.45 -20.78 9.26
C CYS A 201 -2.47 -19.61 9.24
N SER A 202 -2.84 -18.50 8.59
CA SER A 202 -1.98 -17.32 8.48
C SER A 202 -2.79 -16.02 8.37
N ALA A 203 -2.12 -14.90 8.15
CA ALA A 203 -2.69 -13.56 8.18
C ALA A 203 -2.08 -12.62 7.15
N GLY A 204 -2.84 -11.59 6.76
CA GLY A 204 -2.35 -10.52 5.90
C GLY A 204 -1.58 -9.44 6.68
N ILE A 205 -0.43 -9.01 6.15
CA ILE A 205 0.49 -8.07 6.80
C ILE A 205 0.44 -6.63 6.26
N ASN A 206 -0.39 -6.36 5.25
CA ASN A 206 -0.44 -5.07 4.54
C ASN A 206 -1.35 -4.05 5.24
N ASP A 207 -1.19 -2.77 4.92
CA ASP A 207 -2.02 -1.66 5.42
C ASP A 207 -3.39 -1.54 4.72
N CYS A 208 -4.13 -2.65 4.62
CA CYS A 208 -5.40 -2.71 3.87
C CYS A 208 -6.65 -2.47 4.71
N GLY A 209 -6.48 -2.06 5.97
CA GLY A 209 -7.54 -1.93 6.97
C GLY A 209 -8.12 -3.27 7.46
N GLY A 210 -8.17 -4.30 6.62
CA GLY A 210 -8.85 -5.57 6.94
C GLY A 210 -8.13 -6.50 7.92
N ARG A 211 -6.79 -6.60 7.87
CA ARG A 211 -5.97 -7.44 8.79
C ARG A 211 -6.57 -8.82 9.07
N CYS A 212 -6.89 -9.52 7.98
CA CYS A 212 -7.72 -10.71 8.00
C CYS A 212 -6.91 -12.00 8.05
N ARG A 213 -7.57 -13.12 8.38
CA ARG A 213 -7.01 -14.47 8.22
C ARG A 213 -6.91 -14.80 6.73
N ILE A 214 -5.76 -15.32 6.31
CA ILE A 214 -5.45 -15.81 4.97
C ILE A 214 -4.90 -17.22 5.14
N ASN A 215 -5.78 -18.21 5.17
CA ASN A 215 -5.37 -19.60 5.37
C ASN A 215 -5.01 -20.22 4.01
N ALA A 216 -4.11 -21.19 3.99
CA ALA A 216 -3.61 -21.75 2.73
C ALA A 216 -3.54 -23.28 2.74
N PHE A 217 -3.83 -23.88 1.59
CA PHE A 217 -3.55 -25.28 1.29
C PHE A 217 -2.24 -25.35 0.51
N VAL A 218 -1.23 -26.01 1.09
CA VAL A 218 0.14 -26.03 0.58
C VAL A 218 0.61 -27.46 0.40
N GLN A 219 1.15 -27.79 -0.77
CA GLN A 219 1.80 -29.07 -1.05
C GLN A 219 3.12 -28.83 -1.78
N GLU A 220 4.22 -29.42 -1.29
CA GLU A 220 5.57 -29.24 -1.90
C GLU A 220 5.98 -27.76 -2.10
N GLY A 221 5.56 -26.88 -1.18
CA GLY A 221 5.82 -25.44 -1.29
C GLY A 221 4.96 -24.69 -2.31
N CYS A 222 4.08 -25.40 -3.04
CA CYS A 222 3.09 -24.81 -3.93
C CYS A 222 1.82 -24.42 -3.15
N ILE A 223 1.36 -23.18 -3.31
CA ILE A 223 0.12 -22.69 -2.69
C ILE A 223 -1.03 -22.99 -3.65
N LEU A 224 -1.81 -24.02 -3.34
CA LEU A 224 -2.89 -24.50 -4.22
C LEU A 224 -4.14 -23.65 -4.08
N ASN A 225 -4.53 -23.35 -2.84
CA ASN A 225 -5.71 -22.53 -2.57
C ASN A 225 -5.53 -21.62 -1.36
N LEU A 226 -6.26 -20.50 -1.36
CA LEU A 226 -6.40 -19.61 -0.22
C LEU A 226 -7.83 -19.65 0.30
N ASP A 227 -7.96 -19.68 1.62
CA ASP A 227 -9.23 -19.63 2.34
C ASP A 227 -9.26 -18.45 3.33
N THR A 228 -10.43 -18.21 3.89
CA THR A 228 -10.72 -17.17 4.88
C THR A 228 -11.01 -17.79 6.24
N ASP A 229 -11.22 -16.94 7.25
CA ASP A 229 -11.86 -17.38 8.48
C ASP A 229 -13.27 -17.96 8.21
N ASN A 230 -13.40 -19.27 8.43
CA ASN A 230 -14.65 -20.02 8.37
C ASN A 230 -15.01 -20.65 9.73
N GLY A 231 -14.30 -20.30 10.81
CA GLY A 231 -14.53 -20.89 12.13
C GLY A 231 -15.93 -20.56 12.65
N ALA A 232 -16.71 -21.56 13.05
CA ALA A 232 -18.06 -21.37 13.55
C ALA A 232 -18.09 -20.79 14.99
N ASP A 233 -17.00 -20.94 15.74
CA ASP A 233 -16.93 -20.59 17.17
C ASP A 233 -16.49 -19.14 17.44
N GLU A 234 -16.06 -18.39 16.43
CA GLU A 234 -15.65 -16.98 16.54
C GLU A 234 -16.67 -16.08 15.82
N ASN A 235 -17.33 -15.17 16.56
CA ASN A 235 -18.33 -14.26 16.01
C ASN A 235 -18.16 -12.83 16.58
N PRO A 236 -17.95 -11.80 15.74
CA PRO A 236 -17.76 -11.87 14.29
C PRO A 236 -16.42 -12.51 13.90
N GLN A 237 -16.42 -13.12 12.71
CA GLN A 237 -15.26 -13.76 12.09
C GLN A 237 -14.34 -12.73 11.43
N ILE A 238 -13.04 -13.01 11.36
CA ILE A 238 -12.01 -12.12 10.80
C ILE A 238 -11.78 -12.45 9.31
N ARG A 239 -12.85 -12.33 8.52
CA ARG A 239 -12.89 -12.75 7.12
C ARG A 239 -12.06 -11.88 6.18
N SER A 240 -11.52 -12.51 5.14
CA SER A 240 -10.81 -11.82 4.07
C SER A 240 -11.77 -11.22 3.03
N CYS A 241 -11.45 -10.00 2.60
CA CYS A 241 -12.13 -9.34 1.49
C CYS A 241 -11.63 -9.90 0.14
N VAL A 242 -12.20 -9.39 -0.97
CA VAL A 242 -11.81 -9.81 -2.34
C VAL A 242 -10.31 -9.69 -2.61
N ARG A 243 -9.64 -8.67 -2.05
CA ARG A 243 -8.19 -8.49 -2.16
C ARG A 243 -7.43 -9.63 -1.48
N GLY A 244 -7.82 -9.98 -0.25
CA GLY A 244 -7.23 -11.09 0.51
C GLY A 244 -7.33 -12.42 -0.25
N LYS A 245 -8.48 -12.69 -0.86
CA LYS A 245 -8.67 -13.87 -1.72
C LYS A 245 -7.80 -13.83 -2.99
N GLY A 246 -7.43 -12.64 -3.45
CA GLY A 246 -6.54 -12.41 -4.59
C GLY A 246 -5.03 -12.40 -4.27
N TYR A 247 -4.60 -12.73 -3.04
CA TYR A 247 -3.19 -12.67 -2.66
C TYR A 247 -2.30 -13.59 -3.50
N LYS A 248 -2.76 -14.80 -3.85
CA LYS A 248 -2.01 -15.75 -4.71
C LYS A 248 -1.66 -15.09 -6.06
N LYS A 249 -2.64 -14.51 -6.75
CA LYS A 249 -2.47 -13.80 -8.03
C LYS A 249 -1.58 -12.56 -7.92
N THR A 250 -1.54 -11.92 -6.75
CA THR A 250 -0.72 -10.72 -6.53
C THR A 250 0.73 -11.10 -6.25
N PHE A 251 0.97 -11.87 -5.20
CA PHE A 251 2.29 -12.07 -4.60
C PHE A 251 3.09 -13.21 -5.22
N LEU A 252 2.45 -14.14 -5.92
CA LEU A 252 3.13 -15.17 -6.70
C LEU A 252 3.17 -14.84 -8.19
N SER A 253 3.07 -13.55 -8.56
CA SER A 253 3.21 -13.13 -9.95
C SER A 253 4.63 -13.39 -10.49
N THR A 254 4.77 -13.61 -11.79
CA THR A 254 6.06 -13.64 -12.48
C THR A 254 6.78 -12.29 -12.52
N ASP A 255 6.10 -11.19 -12.22
CA ASP A 255 6.65 -9.83 -12.28
C ASP A 255 7.55 -9.47 -11.07
N ARG A 256 7.87 -10.47 -10.22
CA ARG A 256 8.65 -10.28 -9.00
C ARG A 256 10.08 -9.86 -9.28
N LEU A 257 10.62 -9.05 -8.36
CA LEU A 257 12.06 -8.86 -8.22
C LEU A 257 12.68 -10.19 -7.76
N ARG A 258 13.82 -10.53 -8.36
CA ARG A 258 14.45 -11.84 -8.20
C ARG A 258 15.81 -11.77 -7.50
N TYR A 259 16.56 -10.71 -7.80
CA TYR A 259 17.95 -10.54 -7.39
C TYR A 259 18.21 -9.10 -6.97
N PRO A 260 19.21 -8.83 -6.12
CA PRO A 260 19.73 -7.49 -5.91
C PRO A 260 20.18 -6.87 -7.23
N MET A 261 19.84 -5.61 -7.45
CA MET A 261 20.05 -4.93 -8.73
C MET A 261 20.54 -3.51 -8.53
N LYS A 262 21.56 -3.12 -9.29
CA LYS A 262 22.16 -1.78 -9.27
C LYS A 262 21.84 -1.05 -10.56
N ARG A 263 21.47 0.23 -10.45
CA ARG A 263 21.05 1.05 -11.59
C ARG A 263 22.20 1.27 -12.58
N THR A 264 21.93 1.10 -13.88
CA THR A 264 22.88 1.35 -14.98
C THR A 264 22.43 2.49 -15.91
N GLY A 265 21.13 2.78 -15.98
CA GLY A 265 20.57 3.91 -16.75
C GLY A 265 20.16 5.12 -15.89
N GLU A 266 19.48 6.11 -16.48
CA GLU A 266 18.87 7.21 -15.70
C GLU A 266 17.79 6.68 -14.73
N ARG A 267 17.58 7.36 -13.60
CA ARG A 267 16.45 7.05 -12.70
C ARG A 267 15.14 7.16 -13.48
N GLY A 268 14.32 6.11 -13.38
CA GLY A 268 13.07 5.95 -14.12
C GLY A 268 13.19 5.10 -15.39
N SER A 269 14.39 4.87 -15.94
CA SER A 269 14.59 4.05 -17.14
C SER A 269 14.24 2.57 -16.93
N GLY A 270 14.34 2.09 -15.69
CA GLY A 270 14.13 0.68 -15.36
C GLY A 270 15.29 -0.23 -15.77
N LYS A 271 16.48 0.32 -16.02
CA LYS A 271 17.68 -0.42 -16.42
C LYS A 271 18.66 -0.62 -15.27
N PHE A 272 19.00 -1.86 -15.01
CA PHE A 272 19.85 -2.30 -13.92
C PHE A 272 20.90 -3.31 -14.40
N GLU A 273 21.76 -3.75 -13.48
CA GLU A 273 22.60 -4.94 -13.58
C GLU A 273 22.37 -5.80 -12.34
N ARG A 274 22.43 -7.13 -12.46
CA ARG A 274 22.35 -8.02 -11.30
C ARG A 274 23.65 -7.90 -10.51
N ILE A 275 23.54 -7.76 -9.19
CA ILE A 275 24.66 -7.81 -8.27
C ILE A 275 24.42 -8.86 -7.18
N SER A 276 25.47 -9.23 -6.45
CA SER A 276 25.32 -10.13 -5.31
C SER A 276 24.74 -9.40 -4.09
N TRP A 277 24.18 -10.17 -3.15
CA TRP A 277 23.78 -9.61 -1.84
C TRP A 277 24.96 -8.99 -1.08
N GLU A 278 26.15 -9.59 -1.16
CA GLU A 278 27.36 -9.05 -0.52
C GLU A 278 27.73 -7.67 -1.07
N GLU A 279 27.74 -7.52 -2.40
CA GLU A 279 27.99 -6.24 -3.06
C GLU A 279 26.91 -5.21 -2.69
N ALA A 280 25.64 -5.60 -2.66
CA ALA A 280 24.53 -4.73 -2.27
C ALA A 280 24.71 -4.21 -0.83
N ILE A 281 25.06 -5.09 0.12
CA ILE A 281 25.30 -4.76 1.53
C ILE A 281 26.48 -3.79 1.65
N ASP A 282 27.58 -4.03 0.93
CA ASP A 282 28.76 -3.17 0.92
C ASP A 282 28.44 -1.77 0.38
N ILE A 283 27.68 -1.68 -0.71
CA ILE A 283 27.22 -0.40 -1.27
C ILE A 283 26.39 0.36 -0.22
N ILE A 284 25.39 -0.28 0.40
CA ILE A 284 24.53 0.39 1.39
C ILE A 284 25.34 0.90 2.58
N ALA A 285 26.23 0.08 3.14
CA ALA A 285 27.06 0.47 4.28
C ALA A 285 27.98 1.65 3.91
N SER A 286 28.64 1.58 2.76
CA SER A 286 29.54 2.63 2.26
C SER A 286 28.84 3.96 2.01
N GLU A 287 27.68 3.95 1.36
CA GLU A 287 26.91 5.17 1.04
C GLU A 287 26.26 5.77 2.30
N THR A 288 25.78 4.93 3.22
CA THR A 288 25.27 5.38 4.54
C THR A 288 26.36 6.13 5.30
N LYS A 289 27.58 5.57 5.35
CA LYS A 289 28.73 6.18 6.02
C LYS A 289 29.15 7.47 5.32
N ARG A 290 29.36 7.43 4.00
CA ARG A 290 29.79 8.58 3.19
C ARG A 290 28.84 9.76 3.30
N ILE A 291 27.53 9.51 3.20
CA ILE A 291 26.51 10.57 3.26
C ILE A 291 26.42 11.16 4.66
N LYS A 292 26.44 10.32 5.71
CA LYS A 292 26.48 10.80 7.10
C LYS A 292 27.71 11.68 7.35
N GLU A 293 28.90 11.22 6.97
CA GLU A 293 30.16 11.95 7.20
C GLU A 293 30.20 13.29 6.44
N LYS A 294 29.63 13.34 5.23
CA LYS A 294 29.66 14.54 4.38
C LYS A 294 28.57 15.55 4.73
N TYR A 295 27.37 15.09 5.11
CA TYR A 295 26.17 15.94 5.20
C TYR A 295 25.45 15.88 6.55
N GLY A 296 25.83 14.97 7.45
CA GLY A 296 25.20 14.82 8.76
C GLY A 296 23.86 14.07 8.75
N ALA A 297 23.27 13.93 9.94
CA ALA A 297 22.07 13.13 10.19
C ALA A 297 20.83 13.61 9.39
N ALA A 298 20.66 14.92 9.23
CA ALA A 298 19.54 15.54 8.50
C ALA A 298 19.45 15.10 7.03
N SER A 299 20.55 14.61 6.46
CA SER A 299 20.62 14.19 5.06
C SER A 299 20.03 12.79 4.79
N ARG A 300 19.71 12.02 5.84
CA ARG A 300 19.21 10.64 5.75
C ARG A 300 17.72 10.60 6.05
N PHE A 301 16.93 10.09 5.12
CA PHE A 301 15.47 10.04 5.26
C PHE A 301 14.92 8.63 4.99
N VAL A 302 14.09 8.13 5.91
CA VAL A 302 13.38 6.86 5.75
C VAL A 302 11.94 7.16 5.34
N MET A 303 11.56 6.75 4.13
CA MET A 303 10.22 7.00 3.59
C MET A 303 9.14 6.39 4.49
N ASN A 304 8.00 7.08 4.60
CA ASN A 304 6.80 6.46 5.13
C ASN A 304 6.30 5.37 4.17
N ALA A 305 6.35 4.12 4.62
CA ALA A 305 6.05 2.95 3.81
C ALA A 305 5.13 1.98 4.56
N THR A 306 4.09 1.50 3.87
CA THR A 306 2.98 0.74 4.48
C THR A 306 2.67 -0.58 3.76
N GLY A 307 3.56 -1.03 2.87
CA GLY A 307 3.45 -2.35 2.22
C GLY A 307 3.52 -3.51 3.23
N VAL A 308 4.32 -3.34 4.29
CA VAL A 308 4.34 -4.22 5.46
C VAL A 308 4.05 -3.38 6.70
N THR A 309 3.03 -3.77 7.45
CA THR A 309 2.57 -3.10 8.67
C THR A 309 2.25 -4.10 9.78
N ALA A 310 3.05 -5.16 9.87
CA ALA A 310 3.05 -6.12 10.99
C ALA A 310 4.12 -5.72 12.04
N LEU A 311 4.30 -6.53 13.08
CA LEU A 311 5.24 -6.27 14.19
C LEU A 311 6.66 -5.98 13.68
N MET A 312 7.23 -6.88 12.88
CA MET A 312 8.53 -6.65 12.24
C MET A 312 8.33 -5.79 11.00
N ARG A 313 8.40 -4.47 11.19
CA ARG A 313 8.18 -3.47 10.14
C ARG A 313 9.51 -2.96 9.57
N PRO A 314 9.78 -3.11 8.25
CA PRO A 314 11.05 -2.72 7.63
C PRO A 314 11.51 -1.29 7.91
N GLN A 315 10.62 -0.31 7.77
CA GLN A 315 10.95 1.09 8.05
C GLN A 315 11.35 1.35 9.52
N ASN A 316 10.85 0.58 10.48
CA ASN A 316 11.23 0.75 11.89
C ASN A 316 12.60 0.12 12.16
N MET A 317 12.90 -1.01 11.52
CA MET A 317 14.22 -1.67 11.63
C MET A 317 15.34 -0.76 11.12
N ILE A 318 15.23 -0.19 9.92
CA ILE A 318 16.27 0.73 9.42
C ILE A 318 16.39 2.01 10.25
N ARG A 319 15.29 2.49 10.85
CA ARG A 319 15.33 3.65 11.77
C ARG A 319 16.12 3.34 13.04
N ASN A 320 15.96 2.15 13.60
CA ASN A 320 16.78 1.71 14.74
C ASN A 320 18.27 1.68 14.35
N LEU A 321 18.60 1.13 13.17
CA LEU A 321 19.98 1.13 12.68
C LEU A 321 20.51 2.56 12.49
N PHE A 322 19.73 3.47 11.89
CA PHE A 322 20.15 4.86 11.73
C PHE A 322 20.25 5.61 13.06
N ALA A 323 19.40 5.32 14.04
CA ALA A 323 19.48 5.90 15.38
C ALA A 323 20.80 5.50 16.07
N LEU A 324 21.18 4.21 15.99
CA LEU A 324 22.48 3.72 16.44
C LEU A 324 23.63 4.38 15.68
N ASP A 325 23.47 4.58 14.37
CA ASP A 325 24.47 5.20 13.50
C ASP A 325 24.45 6.75 13.51
N GLY A 326 23.96 7.38 14.58
CA GLY A 326 24.04 8.84 14.78
C GLY A 326 22.85 9.67 14.28
N GLY A 327 21.73 9.03 13.95
CA GLY A 327 20.42 9.67 13.77
C GLY A 327 20.04 10.02 12.34
N TYR A 328 18.77 10.34 12.13
CA TYR A 328 18.21 10.60 10.80
C TYR A 328 17.17 11.72 10.87
N LEU A 329 16.85 12.35 9.74
CA LEU A 329 15.74 13.30 9.69
C LEU A 329 14.43 12.57 9.94
N GLY A 330 13.80 12.87 11.08
CA GLY A 330 12.50 12.30 11.42
C GLY A 330 11.37 12.95 10.64
N PHE A 331 10.19 12.36 10.72
CA PHE A 331 8.96 13.01 10.29
C PHE A 331 7.86 12.88 11.34
N HIS A 332 6.89 13.78 11.29
CA HIS A 332 5.63 13.66 11.99
C HIS A 332 4.45 13.71 11.00
N ASN A 333 3.25 13.38 11.49
CA ASN A 333 2.03 13.17 10.70
C ASN A 333 2.13 11.96 9.73
N SER A 334 1.06 11.69 8.99
CA SER A 334 0.97 10.54 8.07
C SER A 334 0.24 10.92 6.78
N TYR A 335 0.34 10.12 5.71
CA TYR A 335 -0.49 10.32 4.51
C TYR A 335 -1.98 9.98 4.73
N SER A 336 -2.29 9.30 5.83
CA SER A 336 -3.61 8.71 6.07
C SER A 336 -4.52 9.63 6.89
N ASN A 337 -4.00 10.25 7.95
CA ASN A 337 -4.83 10.96 8.94
C ASN A 337 -4.22 12.28 9.47
N ALA A 338 -3.28 12.90 8.76
CA ALA A 338 -2.51 14.05 9.26
C ALA A 338 -3.36 15.21 9.80
N CYS A 339 -4.35 15.72 9.06
CA CYS A 339 -5.18 16.83 9.52
C CYS A 339 -5.99 16.46 10.76
N ALA A 340 -6.66 15.30 10.73
CA ALA A 340 -7.43 14.81 11.86
C ALA A 340 -6.55 14.61 13.11
N GLY A 341 -5.45 13.87 12.98
CA GLY A 341 -4.54 13.58 14.09
C GLY A 341 -3.81 14.82 14.65
N TYR A 342 -3.70 15.88 13.86
CA TYR A 342 -3.14 17.15 14.32
C TYR A 342 -4.19 18.01 15.04
N VAL A 343 -5.42 18.04 14.53
CA VAL A 343 -6.43 19.00 14.99
C VAL A 343 -7.27 18.51 16.16
N MET A 344 -7.56 17.20 16.26
CA MET A 344 -8.40 16.66 17.33
C MET A 344 -7.86 16.91 18.76
N PRO A 345 -6.53 16.87 19.02
CA PRO A 345 -5.99 17.24 20.32
C PRO A 345 -6.22 18.70 20.69
N THR A 346 -6.40 19.60 19.72
CA THR A 346 -6.73 21.01 19.99
C THR A 346 -8.15 21.18 20.51
N ILE A 347 -9.04 20.17 20.32
CA ILE A 347 -10.44 20.20 20.72
C ILE A 347 -10.65 19.43 22.04
N TYR A 348 -10.11 18.20 22.11
CA TYR A 348 -10.35 17.29 23.23
C TYR A 348 -9.14 17.06 24.14
N GLY A 349 -7.96 17.56 23.76
CA GLY A 349 -6.71 17.36 24.49
C GLY A 349 -6.01 16.03 24.20
N GLU A 350 -6.61 15.15 23.40
CA GLU A 350 -6.03 13.87 22.99
C GLU A 350 -6.52 13.40 21.61
N ASN A 351 -5.88 12.34 21.10
CA ASN A 351 -6.21 11.65 19.85
C ASN A 351 -6.94 10.32 20.13
N PHE A 352 -7.48 9.71 19.06
CA PHE A 352 -8.17 8.43 19.11
C PHE A 352 -9.49 8.50 19.91
N ASN A 353 -10.39 9.33 19.41
CA ASN A 353 -11.56 9.78 20.14
C ASN A 353 -12.84 9.02 19.76
N SER A 354 -12.73 7.87 19.08
CA SER A 354 -13.88 7.05 18.68
C SER A 354 -14.30 6.04 19.76
N ASN A 355 -15.60 5.77 19.87
CA ASN A 355 -16.10 4.58 20.55
C ASN A 355 -15.59 3.31 19.85
N SER A 356 -15.63 2.17 20.55
CA SER A 356 -15.47 0.86 19.91
C SER A 356 -16.57 0.66 18.87
N ILE A 357 -16.23 0.03 17.73
CA ILE A 357 -17.16 -0.09 16.60
C ILE A 357 -18.43 -0.88 16.93
N GLU A 358 -18.35 -1.80 17.89
CA GLU A 358 -19.46 -2.55 18.47
C GLU A 358 -20.59 -1.64 18.98
N ASP A 359 -20.23 -0.47 19.53
CA ASP A 359 -21.17 0.47 20.14
C ASP A 359 -22.12 1.12 19.13
N VAL A 360 -21.78 1.06 17.83
CA VAL A 360 -22.67 1.55 16.77
C VAL A 360 -24.04 0.84 16.81
N LEU A 361 -24.12 -0.38 17.35
CA LEU A 361 -25.37 -1.13 17.52
C LEU A 361 -26.39 -0.47 18.46
N ASN A 362 -25.95 0.52 19.25
CA ASN A 362 -26.77 1.29 20.19
C ASN A 362 -27.22 2.65 19.61
N THR A 363 -26.79 2.99 18.40
CA THR A 363 -27.19 4.25 17.75
C THR A 363 -28.61 4.19 17.18
N LYS A 364 -29.29 5.33 17.11
CA LYS A 364 -30.62 5.48 16.47
C LYS A 364 -30.58 6.18 15.12
N LEU A 365 -29.45 6.83 14.81
CA LEU A 365 -29.16 7.42 13.51
C LEU A 365 -27.66 7.31 13.26
N LEU A 366 -27.27 6.73 12.13
CA LEU A 366 -25.89 6.67 11.70
C LEU A 366 -25.67 7.60 10.50
N ILE A 367 -24.68 8.49 10.62
CA ILE A 367 -24.21 9.32 9.52
C ILE A 367 -22.80 8.86 9.16
N LEU A 368 -22.65 8.30 7.96
CA LEU A 368 -21.34 8.00 7.37
C LEU A 368 -20.89 9.20 6.54
N TRP A 369 -19.89 9.93 7.03
CA TRP A 369 -19.45 11.19 6.41
C TRP A 369 -18.12 11.00 5.68
N GLY A 370 -18.16 10.80 4.37
CA GLY A 370 -17.02 10.40 3.54
C GLY A 370 -16.39 9.07 3.96
N HIS A 371 -17.15 8.24 4.69
CA HIS A 371 -16.72 6.95 5.21
C HIS A 371 -17.31 5.80 4.38
N ASN A 372 -16.45 5.04 3.70
CA ASN A 372 -16.85 3.95 2.79
C ASN A 372 -16.24 2.60 3.20
N PRO A 373 -16.66 2.00 4.33
CA PRO A 373 -16.07 0.78 4.85
C PRO A 373 -16.28 -0.45 3.94
N SER A 374 -17.24 -0.40 3.00
CA SER A 374 -17.51 -1.53 2.09
C SER A 374 -16.45 -1.68 0.99
N GLU A 375 -15.76 -0.60 0.62
CA GLU A 375 -14.64 -0.65 -0.34
C GLU A 375 -13.28 -0.58 0.36
N THR A 376 -13.15 0.28 1.37
CA THR A 376 -11.86 0.48 2.06
C THR A 376 -11.54 -0.66 3.02
N ILE A 377 -12.56 -1.32 3.58
CA ILE A 377 -12.47 -2.32 4.66
C ILE A 377 -11.76 -1.70 5.88
N TYR A 378 -12.53 -1.03 6.72
CA TYR A 378 -12.02 -0.36 7.92
C TYR A 378 -12.06 -1.33 9.12
N GLY A 379 -11.05 -2.17 9.30
CA GLY A 379 -11.11 -3.30 10.24
C GLY A 379 -11.98 -4.46 9.73
N PRO A 380 -11.82 -5.68 10.30
CA PRO A 380 -12.57 -6.85 9.84
C PRO A 380 -14.05 -6.82 10.23
N HIS A 381 -14.43 -6.08 11.29
CA HIS A 381 -15.78 -6.18 11.89
C HIS A 381 -16.71 -4.99 11.60
N THR A 382 -16.23 -3.89 11.03
CA THR A 382 -17.03 -2.67 10.81
C THR A 382 -18.25 -2.93 9.92
N ASN A 383 -18.06 -3.57 8.76
CA ASN A 383 -19.16 -3.95 7.88
C ASN A 383 -20.14 -4.93 8.53
N TYR A 384 -19.67 -5.79 9.45
CA TYR A 384 -20.54 -6.68 10.21
C TYR A 384 -21.47 -5.86 11.12
N TYR A 385 -20.93 -4.97 11.96
CA TYR A 385 -21.74 -4.20 12.90
C TYR A 385 -22.69 -3.22 12.19
N ILE A 386 -22.25 -2.55 11.11
CA ILE A 386 -23.13 -1.71 10.30
C ILE A 386 -24.24 -2.54 9.64
N SER A 387 -23.94 -3.74 9.14
CA SER A 387 -24.98 -4.63 8.59
C SER A 387 -26.01 -5.06 9.65
N GLN A 388 -25.55 -5.38 10.87
CA GLN A 388 -26.46 -5.71 11.97
C GLN A 388 -27.33 -4.51 12.38
N LEU A 389 -26.74 -3.31 12.41
CA LEU A 389 -27.46 -2.07 12.68
C LEU A 389 -28.55 -1.80 11.63
N HIS A 390 -28.21 -1.89 10.35
CA HIS A 390 -29.15 -1.71 9.24
C HIS A 390 -30.29 -2.73 9.30
N LYS A 391 -30.01 -4.01 9.65
CA LYS A 391 -31.05 -5.03 9.86
C LYS A 391 -32.02 -4.70 10.99
N LYS A 392 -31.62 -3.90 11.98
CA LYS A 392 -32.52 -3.39 13.04
C LYS A 392 -33.42 -2.24 12.56
N GLY A 393 -33.29 -1.80 11.30
CA GLY A 393 -34.07 -0.69 10.74
C GLY A 393 -33.59 0.70 11.19
N VAL A 394 -32.35 0.81 11.68
CA VAL A 394 -31.77 2.11 12.02
C VAL A 394 -31.41 2.86 10.76
N ARG A 395 -31.81 4.14 10.71
CA ARG A 395 -31.55 5.04 9.59
C ARG A 395 -30.05 5.27 9.39
N VAL A 396 -29.59 5.15 8.14
CA VAL A 396 -28.22 5.42 7.71
C VAL A 396 -28.21 6.48 6.61
N VAL A 397 -27.62 7.63 6.90
CA VAL A 397 -27.37 8.71 5.94
C VAL A 397 -25.91 8.67 5.53
N VAL A 398 -25.63 8.76 4.23
CA VAL A 398 -24.26 8.81 3.71
C VAL A 398 -24.01 10.13 2.99
N ILE A 399 -23.03 10.89 3.47
CA ILE A 399 -22.58 12.15 2.85
C ILE A 399 -21.27 11.86 2.14
N ASP A 400 -21.28 11.87 0.81
CA ASP A 400 -20.11 11.51 -0.01
C ASP A 400 -20.27 12.10 -1.42
N PRO A 401 -19.23 12.71 -2.04
CA PRO A 401 -19.32 13.14 -3.44
C PRO A 401 -19.69 12.01 -4.41
N ARG A 402 -19.41 10.75 -4.04
CA ARG A 402 -19.64 9.54 -4.83
C ARG A 402 -20.67 8.63 -4.16
N LYS A 403 -21.58 8.08 -4.94
CA LYS A 403 -22.52 7.03 -4.49
C LYS A 403 -21.79 5.68 -4.39
N SER A 404 -21.01 5.52 -3.32
CA SER A 404 -20.12 4.39 -3.05
C SER A 404 -20.86 3.07 -2.80
N ASP A 405 -20.13 1.95 -2.71
CA ASP A 405 -20.74 0.65 -2.39
C ASP A 405 -21.30 0.62 -0.95
N SER A 406 -20.79 1.43 -0.01
CA SER A 406 -21.41 1.58 1.31
C SER A 406 -22.78 2.26 1.26
N VAL A 407 -23.00 3.20 0.34
CA VAL A 407 -24.34 3.74 0.09
C VAL A 407 -25.27 2.63 -0.36
N ILE A 408 -24.83 1.81 -1.32
CA ILE A 408 -25.67 0.73 -1.87
C ILE A 408 -25.96 -0.33 -0.81
N ALA A 409 -24.98 -0.66 0.03
CA ALA A 409 -25.10 -1.71 1.03
C ALA A 409 -25.96 -1.31 2.23
N TYR A 410 -25.89 -0.04 2.66
CA TYR A 410 -26.43 0.38 3.96
C TYR A 410 -27.20 1.69 3.94
N GLY A 411 -27.00 2.57 2.95
CA GLY A 411 -27.53 3.94 3.00
C GLY A 411 -28.97 4.02 2.53
N ASP A 412 -29.89 4.47 3.40
CA ASP A 412 -31.23 4.87 2.94
C ASP A 412 -31.26 6.31 2.40
N GLU A 413 -30.17 7.09 2.58
CA GLU A 413 -29.94 8.34 1.85
C GLU A 413 -28.51 8.46 1.35
N TRP A 414 -28.37 9.12 0.21
CA TRP A 414 -27.11 9.64 -0.27
C TRP A 414 -27.21 11.14 -0.49
N ILE A 415 -26.35 11.88 0.19
CA ILE A 415 -26.21 13.32 0.04
C ILE A 415 -24.89 13.58 -0.69
N GLY A 416 -25.01 13.97 -1.96
CA GLY A 416 -23.88 14.34 -2.80
C GLY A 416 -23.35 15.73 -2.44
N ILE A 417 -22.10 15.81 -1.98
CA ILE A 417 -21.46 17.06 -1.55
C ILE A 417 -20.28 17.41 -2.46
N ARG A 418 -20.00 18.72 -2.63
CA ARG A 418 -18.77 19.18 -3.27
C ARG A 418 -17.55 18.99 -2.36
N PRO A 419 -16.43 18.45 -2.85
CA PRO A 419 -15.21 18.32 -2.08
C PRO A 419 -14.74 19.67 -1.52
N SER A 420 -14.18 19.64 -0.31
CA SER A 420 -13.66 20.80 0.42
C SER A 420 -14.73 21.79 0.89
N THR A 421 -16.00 21.38 1.00
CA THR A 421 -17.11 22.25 1.45
C THR A 421 -17.91 21.68 2.62
N ASP A 422 -17.45 20.57 3.19
CA ASP A 422 -18.08 19.92 4.35
C ASP A 422 -18.26 20.90 5.51
N GLY A 423 -17.28 21.79 5.74
CA GLY A 423 -17.40 22.88 6.74
C GLY A 423 -18.62 23.77 6.53
N ALA A 424 -19.00 24.11 5.29
CA ALA A 424 -20.18 24.93 5.02
C ALA A 424 -21.48 24.19 5.32
N LEU A 425 -21.54 22.88 5.02
CA LEU A 425 -22.68 22.04 5.42
C LEU A 425 -22.80 21.98 6.95
N ILE A 426 -21.68 21.80 7.64
CA ILE A 426 -21.61 21.76 9.10
C ILE A 426 -22.10 23.08 9.72
N ASP A 427 -21.59 24.21 9.23
CA ASP A 427 -21.96 25.54 9.71
C ASP A 427 -23.47 25.78 9.54
N ALA A 428 -24.05 25.40 8.39
CA ALA A 428 -25.48 25.55 8.17
C ALA A 428 -26.35 24.60 9.01
N MET A 429 -25.88 23.36 9.26
CA MET A 429 -26.55 22.48 10.20
C MET A 429 -26.53 23.07 11.62
N ALA A 430 -25.40 23.60 12.07
CA ALA A 430 -25.29 24.23 13.38
C ALA A 430 -26.17 25.49 13.49
N TYR A 431 -26.24 26.30 12.44
CA TYR A 431 -27.16 27.45 12.36
C TYR A 431 -28.61 27.03 12.55
N VAL A 432 -29.08 25.99 11.84
CA VAL A 432 -30.46 25.49 11.97
C VAL A 432 -30.75 24.98 13.37
N ILE A 433 -29.84 24.17 13.94
CA ILE A 433 -29.97 23.62 15.29
C ILE A 433 -30.13 24.75 16.32
N LEU A 434 -29.31 25.80 16.22
CA LEU A 434 -29.38 26.95 17.13
C LEU A 434 -30.61 27.82 16.93
N LYS A 435 -30.97 28.09 15.67
CA LYS A 435 -32.13 28.92 15.33
C LYS A 435 -33.43 28.31 15.86
N GLU A 436 -33.51 26.99 15.86
CA GLU A 436 -34.66 26.20 16.34
C GLU A 436 -34.58 25.86 17.84
N GLY A 437 -33.47 26.21 18.52
CA GLY A 437 -33.28 25.92 19.94
C GLY A 437 -33.11 24.42 20.26
N LEU A 438 -32.54 23.65 19.34
CA LEU A 438 -32.39 22.19 19.42
C LEU A 438 -31.05 21.72 20.00
N GLN A 439 -30.16 22.64 20.37
CA GLN A 439 -28.87 22.31 20.96
C GLN A 439 -29.01 21.75 22.39
N ASP A 440 -28.08 20.88 22.79
CA ASP A 440 -27.93 20.50 24.20
C ASP A 440 -27.18 21.61 24.95
N GLN A 441 -27.92 22.66 25.32
CA GLN A 441 -27.34 23.84 25.98
C GLN A 441 -26.61 23.47 27.27
N LYS A 442 -27.16 22.51 28.04
CA LYS A 442 -26.55 22.07 29.30
C LYS A 442 -25.20 21.41 29.07
N PHE A 443 -25.09 20.57 28.03
CA PHE A 443 -23.81 19.99 27.64
C PHE A 443 -22.80 21.07 27.25
N MET A 444 -23.23 22.03 26.42
CA MET A 444 -22.38 23.12 25.94
C MET A 444 -21.83 23.97 27.10
N ASP A 445 -22.70 24.46 27.99
CA ASP A 445 -22.29 25.31 29.14
C ASP A 445 -21.33 24.56 30.08
N THR A 446 -21.60 23.27 30.30
CA THR A 446 -20.85 22.46 31.26
C THR A 446 -19.47 22.08 30.72
N TYR A 447 -19.41 21.57 29.49
CA TYR A 447 -18.23 20.88 28.98
C TYR A 447 -17.49 21.61 27.87
N CYS A 448 -18.04 22.68 27.28
CA CYS A 448 -17.43 23.36 26.15
C CYS A 448 -17.00 24.80 26.50
N ILE A 449 -16.06 25.33 25.72
CA ILE A 449 -15.72 26.77 25.68
C ILE A 449 -15.67 27.28 24.24
N GLY A 450 -15.90 28.59 24.09
CA GLY A 450 -15.73 29.30 22.82
C GLY A 450 -16.93 29.29 21.88
N PHE A 451 -18.05 28.73 22.32
CA PHE A 451 -19.25 28.64 21.51
C PHE A 451 -20.08 29.93 21.49
N ASP A 452 -20.21 30.56 22.65
CA ASP A 452 -20.92 31.82 22.88
C ASP A 452 -20.01 32.82 23.63
N LYS A 453 -20.55 34.01 23.95
CA LYS A 453 -19.78 35.10 24.56
C LYS A 453 -19.38 34.80 25.99
N GLU A 454 -20.26 34.14 26.72
CA GLU A 454 -20.13 33.82 28.14
C GLU A 454 -19.04 32.79 28.39
N HIS A 455 -18.75 31.94 27.40
CA HIS A 455 -17.77 30.87 27.49
C HIS A 455 -16.49 31.12 26.66
N MET A 456 -16.19 32.36 26.26
CA MET A 456 -14.96 32.69 25.55
C MET A 456 -13.72 32.64 26.47
N PRO A 457 -12.53 32.22 25.95
CA PRO A 457 -11.28 32.34 26.68
C PRO A 457 -10.93 33.78 27.04
N GLU A 458 -10.24 33.97 28.17
CA GLU A 458 -9.74 35.28 28.59
C GLU A 458 -8.79 35.89 27.53
N GLY A 459 -8.93 37.20 27.30
CA GLY A 459 -8.10 37.94 26.36
C GLY A 459 -8.50 37.80 24.88
N VAL A 460 -9.59 37.09 24.58
CA VAL A 460 -10.16 36.98 23.22
C VAL A 460 -11.43 37.85 23.14
N PRO A 461 -11.62 38.65 22.07
CA PRO A 461 -12.85 39.41 21.89
C PRO A 461 -14.09 38.50 21.91
N ALA A 462 -15.14 38.92 22.62
CA ALA A 462 -16.30 38.07 22.85
C ALA A 462 -17.02 37.68 21.54
N GLU A 463 -17.00 38.56 20.54
CA GLU A 463 -17.58 38.40 19.21
C GLU A 463 -16.87 37.36 18.32
N GLU A 464 -15.70 36.85 18.72
CA GLU A 464 -14.97 35.80 18.01
C GLU A 464 -15.57 34.39 18.23
N ASN A 465 -16.63 34.28 19.05
CA ASN A 465 -17.32 33.03 19.31
C ASN A 465 -18.02 32.44 18.07
N TYR A 466 -18.20 31.12 18.08
CA TYR A 466 -18.76 30.41 16.93
C TYR A 466 -20.22 30.80 16.63
N ARG A 467 -21.05 31.05 17.65
CA ARG A 467 -22.45 31.46 17.47
C ARG A 467 -22.57 32.78 16.71
N ASP A 468 -21.78 33.79 17.07
CA ASP A 468 -21.83 35.10 16.39
C ASP A 468 -21.35 35.01 14.93
N TYR A 469 -20.40 34.12 14.63
CA TYR A 469 -20.05 33.76 13.25
C TYR A 469 -21.23 33.16 12.48
N LEU A 470 -21.94 32.20 13.07
CA LEU A 470 -23.09 31.54 12.43
C LEU A 470 -24.20 32.52 12.06
N PHE A 471 -24.47 33.51 12.92
CA PHE A 471 -25.50 34.54 12.70
C PHE A 471 -24.96 35.81 12.04
N GLY A 472 -23.81 35.74 11.37
CA GLY A 472 -23.28 36.82 10.53
C GLY A 472 -22.91 38.10 11.30
N LYS A 473 -22.69 38.03 12.61
CA LYS A 473 -22.30 39.21 13.41
C LYS A 473 -20.87 39.67 13.11
N LYS A 474 -20.02 38.74 12.67
CA LYS A 474 -18.62 39.00 12.32
C LYS A 474 -18.43 39.44 10.88
N ASP A 475 -19.03 38.74 9.92
CA ASP A 475 -18.78 38.92 8.49
C ASP A 475 -20.01 39.40 7.69
N GLY A 476 -21.13 39.68 8.37
CA GLY A 476 -22.36 40.15 7.74
C GLY A 476 -23.16 39.08 7.01
N VAL A 477 -22.77 37.80 7.09
CA VAL A 477 -23.41 36.71 6.34
C VAL A 477 -23.90 35.65 7.31
N GLU A 478 -25.21 35.44 7.39
CA GLU A 478 -25.76 34.29 8.12
C GLU A 478 -25.44 32.98 7.40
N LYS A 479 -25.07 31.94 8.16
CA LYS A 479 -24.71 30.63 7.61
C LYS A 479 -25.96 29.78 7.40
N THR A 480 -26.91 30.30 6.64
CA THR A 480 -28.20 29.62 6.41
C THR A 480 -28.04 28.39 5.51
N PRO A 481 -29.05 27.49 5.46
CA PRO A 481 -29.09 26.42 4.46
C PRO A 481 -28.90 26.90 3.01
N GLU A 482 -29.48 28.03 2.63
CA GLU A 482 -29.34 28.61 1.28
C GLU A 482 -27.91 29.11 1.02
N TRP A 483 -27.25 29.66 2.04
CA TRP A 483 -25.83 30.02 1.95
C TRP A 483 -24.97 28.78 1.69
N ALA A 484 -25.20 27.69 2.44
CA ALA A 484 -24.45 26.46 2.26
C ALA A 484 -24.76 25.78 0.92
N GLU A 485 -26.00 25.78 0.44
CA GLU A 485 -26.38 25.20 -0.86
C GLU A 485 -25.54 25.75 -2.00
N LEU A 486 -25.34 27.08 -2.03
CA LEU A 486 -24.51 27.73 -3.04
C LEU A 486 -23.06 27.21 -3.03
N ILE A 487 -22.53 26.92 -1.84
CA ILE A 487 -21.14 26.50 -1.63
C ILE A 487 -20.99 24.99 -1.87
N CYS A 488 -21.70 24.18 -1.10
CA CYS A 488 -21.52 22.73 -1.04
C CYS A 488 -22.36 21.95 -2.05
N GLY A 489 -23.37 22.59 -2.64
CA GLY A 489 -24.27 21.97 -3.62
C GLY A 489 -25.33 21.04 -3.03
N VAL A 490 -25.44 20.95 -1.70
CA VAL A 490 -26.51 20.20 -1.03
C VAL A 490 -27.75 21.09 -0.94
N PRO A 491 -28.93 20.63 -1.38
CA PRO A 491 -30.17 21.42 -1.32
C PRO A 491 -30.48 21.92 0.10
N ALA A 492 -30.90 23.19 0.23
CA ALA A 492 -31.18 23.83 1.52
C ALA A 492 -32.20 23.05 2.37
N ASP A 493 -33.25 22.50 1.75
CA ASP A 493 -34.26 21.68 2.42
C ASP A 493 -33.70 20.38 3.03
N THR A 494 -32.71 19.79 2.36
CA THR A 494 -31.97 18.61 2.80
C THR A 494 -31.09 18.95 3.99
N ILE A 495 -30.39 20.10 3.94
CA ILE A 495 -29.57 20.59 5.06
C ILE A 495 -30.44 20.83 6.30
N GLU A 496 -31.55 21.55 6.14
CA GLU A 496 -32.45 21.87 7.25
C GLU A 496 -33.05 20.61 7.88
N ARG A 497 -33.54 19.68 7.04
CA ARG A 497 -34.08 18.40 7.51
C ARG A 497 -33.02 17.59 8.25
N LEU A 498 -31.82 17.42 7.67
CA LEU A 498 -30.76 16.62 8.28
C LEU A 498 -30.31 17.22 9.62
N ALA A 499 -30.21 18.54 9.71
CA ALA A 499 -29.88 19.24 10.95
C ALA A 499 -30.88 18.94 12.07
N LYS A 500 -32.18 19.05 11.76
CA LYS A 500 -33.28 18.73 12.70
C LYS A 500 -33.27 17.25 13.08
N GLU A 501 -33.13 16.35 12.11
CA GLU A 501 -33.08 14.91 12.31
C GLU A 501 -31.92 14.49 13.22
N TYR A 502 -30.73 15.04 12.98
CA TYR A 502 -29.53 14.77 13.77
C TYR A 502 -29.62 15.29 15.21
N ALA A 503 -30.19 16.48 15.41
CA ALA A 503 -30.38 17.04 16.74
C ALA A 503 -31.46 16.31 17.56
N LEU A 504 -32.55 15.87 16.92
CA LEU A 504 -33.69 15.24 17.60
C LEU A 504 -33.54 13.73 17.82
N THR A 505 -32.77 13.03 16.97
CA THR A 505 -32.59 11.58 17.08
C THR A 505 -31.44 11.25 18.01
N LYS A 506 -31.74 10.73 19.21
CA LYS A 506 -30.73 10.48 20.25
C LYS A 506 -30.73 9.04 20.79
N PRO A 507 -29.57 8.39 20.91
CA PRO A 507 -28.23 8.85 20.48
C PRO A 507 -28.04 8.77 18.95
N ALA A 508 -27.23 9.69 18.40
CA ALA A 508 -26.84 9.69 16.98
C ALA A 508 -25.32 9.63 16.82
N CYS A 509 -24.86 8.86 15.85
CA CYS A 509 -23.44 8.61 15.59
C CYS A 509 -23.03 9.21 14.25
N ILE A 510 -22.01 10.08 14.24
CA ILE A 510 -21.30 10.48 13.03
C ILE A 510 -19.98 9.70 12.99
N LEU A 511 -19.74 8.97 11.91
CA LEU A 511 -18.47 8.32 11.60
C LEU A 511 -17.83 9.01 10.39
N PRO A 512 -16.84 9.90 10.59
CA PRO A 512 -16.11 10.49 9.48
C PRO A 512 -15.22 9.45 8.79
N GLY A 513 -14.93 9.64 7.52
CA GLY A 513 -13.89 8.89 6.80
C GLY A 513 -12.59 9.69 6.71
N LEU A 514 -11.47 9.01 6.46
CA LEU A 514 -10.18 9.69 6.27
C LEU A 514 -10.07 10.49 4.96
N GLY A 515 -11.07 10.42 4.08
CA GLY A 515 -11.08 11.13 2.81
C GLY A 515 -11.40 12.63 2.95
N ILE A 516 -12.26 13.00 3.89
CA ILE A 516 -12.72 14.40 4.06
C ILE A 516 -11.64 15.31 4.65
N GLN A 517 -10.62 14.72 5.29
CA GLN A 517 -9.48 15.46 5.83
C GLN A 517 -8.32 15.63 4.84
N ARG A 518 -8.37 14.95 3.68
CA ARG A 518 -7.38 15.06 2.60
C ARG A 518 -7.75 16.17 1.61
N THR A 519 -8.41 17.21 2.11
CA THR A 519 -8.75 18.44 1.38
C THR A 519 -7.90 19.60 1.90
N GLY A 520 -7.83 20.71 1.15
CA GLY A 520 -7.08 21.91 1.52
C GLY A 520 -7.50 22.58 2.84
N ASN A 521 -8.66 22.21 3.38
CA ASN A 521 -9.25 22.72 4.62
C ASN A 521 -9.72 21.58 5.56
N GLY A 522 -9.13 20.39 5.42
CA GLY A 522 -9.56 19.17 6.11
C GLY A 522 -9.49 19.27 7.64
N GLU A 523 -8.63 20.12 8.19
CA GLU A 523 -8.58 20.41 9.62
C GLU A 523 -9.90 21.03 10.12
N GLN A 524 -10.47 21.99 9.39
CA GLN A 524 -11.72 22.65 9.81
C GLN A 524 -12.91 21.70 9.74
N THR A 525 -12.95 20.82 8.73
CA THR A 525 -13.99 19.78 8.62
C THR A 525 -14.05 18.89 9.85
N TYR A 526 -12.92 18.35 10.30
CA TYR A 526 -12.91 17.48 11.49
C TYR A 526 -13.28 18.24 12.77
N ARG A 527 -12.83 19.51 12.91
CA ARG A 527 -13.26 20.34 14.05
C ARG A 527 -14.76 20.61 14.04
N GLY A 528 -15.32 20.86 12.87
CA GLY A 528 -16.74 21.08 12.68
C GLY A 528 -17.58 19.85 13.03
N ILE A 529 -17.14 18.65 12.66
CA ILE A 529 -17.82 17.40 13.03
C ILE A 529 -17.80 17.19 14.55
N ALA A 530 -16.64 17.37 15.19
CA ALA A 530 -16.54 17.31 16.65
C ALA A 530 -17.49 18.32 17.33
N MET A 531 -17.56 19.54 16.79
CA MET A 531 -18.48 20.58 17.27
C MET A 531 -19.95 20.16 17.13
N LEU A 532 -20.39 19.57 16.02
CA LEU A 532 -21.77 19.07 15.88
C LEU A 532 -22.12 17.99 16.91
N CYS A 533 -21.17 17.10 17.18
CA CYS A 533 -21.32 16.09 18.22
C CYS A 533 -21.50 16.72 19.61
N CYS A 534 -20.73 17.77 19.93
CA CYS A 534 -20.87 18.54 21.17
C CYS A 534 -22.19 19.31 21.23
N LEU A 535 -22.54 20.02 20.16
CA LEU A 535 -23.74 20.87 20.05
C LEU A 535 -25.01 20.10 20.37
N THR A 536 -25.02 18.79 20.12
CA THR A 536 -26.18 17.94 20.29
C THR A 536 -25.99 16.87 21.38
N GLY A 537 -24.95 16.97 22.21
CA GLY A 537 -24.76 16.09 23.38
C GLY A 537 -24.48 14.62 23.06
N ASN A 538 -23.89 14.31 21.89
CA ASN A 538 -23.58 12.93 21.49
C ASN A 538 -22.21 12.42 22.01
N VAL A 539 -21.41 13.28 22.63
CA VAL A 539 -20.09 12.93 23.19
C VAL A 539 -20.24 12.27 24.56
N GLY A 540 -19.46 11.22 24.84
CA GLY A 540 -19.46 10.56 26.16
C GLY A 540 -20.62 9.60 26.43
N ILE A 541 -21.44 9.29 25.42
CA ILE A 541 -22.61 8.40 25.55
C ILE A 541 -22.54 7.21 24.59
N SER A 542 -23.12 6.08 25.00
CA SER A 542 -23.28 4.89 24.16
C SER A 542 -24.25 5.15 22.99
N GLY A 543 -23.88 4.68 21.80
CA GLY A 543 -24.56 4.94 20.52
C GLY A 543 -24.29 6.34 19.95
N GLY A 544 -23.52 7.18 20.66
CA GLY A 544 -23.10 8.52 20.26
C GLY A 544 -21.79 8.53 19.45
N SER A 545 -21.11 9.67 19.40
CA SER A 545 -19.80 9.84 18.76
C SER A 545 -19.14 11.15 19.19
N ALA A 546 -17.81 11.17 19.23
CA ALA A 546 -17.02 12.40 19.37
C ALA A 546 -16.44 12.91 18.04
N GLY A 547 -16.98 12.45 16.90
CA GLY A 547 -16.58 12.96 15.59
C GLY A 547 -15.22 12.46 15.12
N ASP A 548 -14.83 11.26 15.56
CA ASP A 548 -13.61 10.56 15.16
C ASP A 548 -13.98 9.13 14.75
N ASN A 549 -13.14 8.50 13.95
CA ASN A 549 -13.31 7.12 13.50
C ASN A 549 -12.15 6.21 13.93
N VAL A 550 -11.19 6.75 14.69
CA VAL A 550 -10.05 5.98 15.18
C VAL A 550 -10.19 5.73 16.68
N CYS A 551 -10.24 4.46 17.07
CA CYS A 551 -10.26 4.02 18.47
C CYS A 551 -8.81 3.77 18.94
N PRO A 552 -8.47 3.95 20.22
CA PRO A 552 -7.18 3.50 20.74
C PRO A 552 -7.16 1.96 20.78
N PRO A 553 -5.97 1.33 20.79
CA PRO A 553 -5.84 -0.09 21.08
C PRO A 553 -6.51 -0.46 22.41
N MET A 554 -7.37 -1.48 22.39
CA MET A 554 -8.07 -1.96 23.58
C MET A 554 -7.26 -2.98 24.41
N HIS A 555 -6.22 -3.54 23.79
CA HIS A 555 -5.28 -4.49 24.40
C HIS A 555 -3.84 -3.98 24.23
N LYS A 556 -2.94 -4.43 25.10
CA LYS A 556 -1.50 -4.18 24.97
C LYS A 556 -0.97 -4.84 23.71
N MET A 557 -0.24 -4.08 22.89
CA MET A 557 0.26 -4.54 21.59
C MET A 557 1.72 -5.01 21.70
N PRO A 558 2.12 -6.09 21.00
CA PRO A 558 3.53 -6.45 20.93
C PRO A 558 4.30 -5.35 20.20
N SER A 559 5.54 -5.13 20.61
CA SER A 559 6.40 -4.10 20.02
C SER A 559 7.85 -4.56 20.01
N ILE A 560 8.59 -4.04 19.04
CA ILE A 560 10.05 -4.12 19.00
C ILE A 560 10.58 -2.85 19.68
N PRO A 561 11.60 -2.93 20.54
CA PRO A 561 12.19 -1.76 21.17
C PRO A 561 12.56 -0.69 20.13
N GLU A 562 12.06 0.53 20.32
CA GLU A 562 12.44 1.68 19.51
C GLU A 562 13.70 2.32 20.11
N ILE A 563 14.71 2.55 19.26
CA ILE A 563 15.93 3.25 19.66
C ILE A 563 15.68 4.75 19.47
N ALA A 564 15.90 5.53 20.53
CA ALA A 564 15.72 6.97 20.50
C ALA A 564 16.61 7.59 19.41
N ASN A 565 16.02 8.36 18.51
CA ASN A 565 16.75 9.06 17.46
C ASN A 565 17.56 10.22 18.09
N PRO A 566 18.91 10.22 18.02
CA PRO A 566 19.71 11.30 18.60
C PRO A 566 19.57 12.61 17.83
N TYR A 567 19.06 12.59 16.59
CA TYR A 567 18.76 13.81 15.83
C TYR A 567 17.32 14.29 16.12
N PRO A 568 17.13 15.52 16.64
CA PRO A 568 15.83 15.99 17.10
C PRO A 568 14.94 16.55 15.97
N GLY A 569 15.50 16.86 14.80
CA GLY A 569 14.79 17.51 13.72
C GLY A 569 13.72 16.61 13.08
N THR A 570 12.51 17.13 12.93
CA THR A 570 11.43 16.45 12.20
C THR A 570 10.67 17.40 11.28
N ILE A 571 10.24 16.88 10.13
CA ILE A 571 9.39 17.59 9.16
C ILE A 571 8.01 16.94 9.04
N PRO A 572 6.97 17.65 8.58
CA PRO A 572 5.75 16.99 8.15
C PRO A 572 6.05 16.00 7.03
N ASN A 573 5.52 14.78 7.13
CA ASN A 573 5.81 13.70 6.19
C ASN A 573 5.50 14.04 4.72
N PHE A 574 4.61 15.00 4.46
CA PHE A 574 4.29 15.45 3.11
C PHE A 574 5.36 16.39 2.49
N LEU A 575 6.28 16.95 3.28
CA LEU A 575 7.26 17.95 2.80
C LEU A 575 8.64 17.37 2.45
N TRP A 576 8.76 16.05 2.31
CA TRP A 576 10.05 15.40 2.03
C TRP A 576 10.66 15.82 0.68
N THR A 577 9.86 16.08 -0.36
CA THR A 577 10.35 16.60 -1.65
C THR A 577 10.91 18.00 -1.50
N LYS A 578 10.22 18.87 -0.74
CA LYS A 578 10.73 20.20 -0.39
C LYS A 578 12.04 20.11 0.42
N ALA A 579 12.17 19.13 1.31
CA ALA A 579 13.40 18.90 2.07
C ALA A 579 14.60 18.40 1.23
N ILE A 580 14.37 17.87 0.03
CA ILE A 580 15.45 17.54 -0.92
C ILE A 580 15.98 18.80 -1.62
N GLU A 581 15.10 19.71 -2.04
CA GLU A 581 15.50 20.91 -2.77
C GLU A 581 15.90 22.08 -1.85
N HIS A 582 15.14 22.28 -0.77
CA HIS A 582 15.16 23.46 0.09
C HIS A 582 15.13 23.11 1.58
N GLY A 583 15.70 21.96 1.97
CA GLY A 583 15.71 21.48 3.36
C GLY A 583 16.29 22.49 4.35
N THR A 584 17.41 23.12 4.00
CA THR A 584 18.06 24.15 4.84
C THR A 584 17.25 25.45 4.99
N GLU A 585 16.19 25.62 4.19
CA GLU A 585 15.34 26.81 4.18
C GLU A 585 14.01 26.59 4.93
N LEU A 586 13.75 25.37 5.42
CA LEU A 586 12.50 25.04 6.12
C LEU A 586 12.39 25.77 7.45
N LYS A 587 11.18 26.25 7.77
CA LYS A 587 10.89 27.01 9.00
C LYS A 587 9.86 26.34 9.89
N SER A 588 9.90 26.68 11.18
CA SER A 588 9.00 26.06 12.17
C SER A 588 7.52 26.38 11.93
N VAL A 589 7.16 27.65 11.70
CA VAL A 589 5.76 28.07 11.54
C VAL A 589 5.24 27.77 10.13
N GLU A 590 6.00 28.13 9.10
CA GLU A 590 5.57 28.03 7.72
C GLU A 590 5.57 26.59 7.19
N ASP A 591 6.58 25.80 7.59
CA ASP A 591 6.80 24.44 7.10
C ASP A 591 6.58 23.36 8.17
N GLY A 592 6.29 23.73 9.41
CA GLY A 592 6.09 22.76 10.48
C GLY A 592 7.38 22.08 10.95
N LEU A 593 8.57 22.66 10.70
CA LEU A 593 9.82 22.12 11.23
C LEU A 593 9.80 22.10 12.78
N LYS A 594 10.17 20.97 13.38
CA LYS A 594 10.22 20.80 14.84
C LYS A 594 11.57 20.26 15.29
N GLY A 595 11.96 20.62 16.51
CA GLY A 595 13.17 20.11 17.18
C GLY A 595 14.46 20.86 16.86
N VAL A 596 14.52 21.57 15.73
CA VAL A 596 15.65 22.41 15.30
C VAL A 596 15.14 23.69 14.65
N GLU A 597 15.99 24.74 14.61
CA GLU A 597 15.65 26.00 13.94
C GLU A 597 15.78 25.93 12.41
N HIS A 598 16.76 25.18 11.92
CA HIS A 598 17.02 24.92 10.50
C HIS A 598 17.61 23.51 10.34
N LEU A 599 17.45 22.89 9.17
CA LEU A 599 18.17 21.66 8.84
C LEU A 599 19.60 22.00 8.41
N GLU A 600 20.58 21.22 8.85
CA GLU A 600 22.00 21.41 8.50
C GLU A 600 22.30 20.95 7.06
N SER A 601 21.42 20.12 6.48
CA SER A 601 21.53 19.64 5.11
C SER A 601 20.16 19.34 4.52
N ASN A 602 20.07 19.42 3.20
CA ASN A 602 19.01 18.78 2.44
C ASN A 602 19.09 17.25 2.55
N ILE A 603 18.00 16.57 2.22
CA ILE A 603 17.98 15.10 2.10
C ILE A 603 18.89 14.67 0.93
N LYS A 604 19.86 13.78 1.20
CA LYS A 604 20.79 13.19 0.23
C LYS A 604 20.65 11.68 0.10
N MET A 605 20.12 11.00 1.11
CA MET A 605 19.84 9.58 1.09
C MET A 605 18.37 9.30 1.39
N ILE A 606 17.76 8.44 0.57
CA ILE A 606 16.42 7.91 0.82
C ILE A 606 16.49 6.38 0.97
N VAL A 607 15.88 5.89 2.05
CA VAL A 607 15.61 4.46 2.23
C VAL A 607 14.10 4.22 2.12
N ASN A 608 13.69 3.41 1.15
CA ASN A 608 12.28 3.12 0.85
C ASN A 608 12.02 1.60 0.91
N LEU A 609 11.56 1.09 2.05
CA LEU A 609 11.38 -0.34 2.29
C LEU A 609 9.89 -0.70 2.35
N ALA A 610 9.43 -1.57 1.45
CA ALA A 610 8.02 -1.92 1.26
C ALA A 610 7.13 -0.70 1.02
N GLY A 611 7.58 0.23 0.18
CA GLY A 611 6.92 1.52 -0.07
C GLY A 611 6.87 1.88 -1.55
N ASN A 612 5.75 2.45 -1.99
CA ASN A 612 5.62 3.05 -3.33
C ASN A 612 5.34 4.55 -3.24
N THR A 613 5.69 5.19 -2.11
CA THR A 613 5.35 6.60 -1.86
C THR A 613 6.11 7.54 -2.78
N LEU A 614 7.36 7.19 -3.12
CA LEU A 614 8.30 8.01 -3.89
C LEU A 614 7.68 8.52 -5.21
N ILE A 615 7.13 7.64 -6.05
CA ILE A 615 6.60 7.98 -7.39
C ILE A 615 5.11 7.64 -7.56
N ASN A 616 4.44 7.14 -6.53
CA ASN A 616 3.03 6.74 -6.64
C ASN A 616 2.08 7.46 -5.69
N GLN A 617 2.41 7.51 -4.39
CA GLN A 617 1.47 8.01 -3.37
C GLN A 617 1.65 9.49 -3.05
N HIS A 618 2.84 10.06 -3.30
CA HIS A 618 3.08 11.49 -3.11
C HIS A 618 2.35 12.33 -4.16
N SER A 619 2.00 13.57 -3.82
CA SER A 619 1.35 14.48 -4.78
C SER A 619 2.33 14.95 -5.85
N ASN A 620 1.78 15.37 -7.01
CA ASN A 620 2.52 15.92 -8.13
C ASN A 620 3.76 15.10 -8.49
N ILE A 621 3.56 13.85 -8.88
CA ILE A 621 4.68 12.94 -9.13
C ILE A 621 5.60 13.42 -10.27
N ASN A 622 5.10 14.24 -11.19
CA ASN A 622 5.93 14.84 -12.24
C ASN A 622 7.00 15.79 -11.68
N ASP A 623 6.68 16.52 -10.62
CA ASP A 623 7.66 17.35 -9.91
C ASP A 623 8.66 16.49 -9.14
N THR A 624 8.18 15.43 -8.48
CA THR A 624 9.06 14.44 -7.84
C THR A 624 10.02 13.79 -8.83
N ILE A 625 9.55 13.45 -10.04
CA ILE A 625 10.39 12.90 -11.12
C ILE A 625 11.49 13.89 -11.50
N ARG A 626 11.15 15.18 -11.66
CA ARG A 626 12.12 16.26 -11.92
C ARG A 626 13.19 16.32 -10.83
N ILE A 627 12.78 16.24 -9.55
CA ILE A 627 13.70 16.27 -8.41
C ILE A 627 14.62 15.05 -8.41
N LEU A 628 14.07 13.84 -8.56
CA LEU A 628 14.84 12.61 -8.39
C LEU A 628 15.72 12.26 -9.58
N LYS A 629 15.38 12.71 -10.80
CA LYS A 629 16.27 12.56 -11.96
C LYS A 629 17.59 13.31 -11.80
N ASP A 630 17.58 14.42 -11.07
CA ASP A 630 18.80 15.14 -10.69
C ASP A 630 19.46 14.47 -9.48
N THR A 631 20.40 13.57 -9.76
CA THR A 631 21.12 12.81 -8.72
C THR A 631 22.01 13.69 -7.83
N SER A 632 22.27 14.96 -8.18
CA SER A 632 22.98 15.89 -7.29
C SER A 632 22.12 16.36 -6.11
N LYS A 633 20.79 16.33 -6.28
CA LYS A 633 19.82 16.71 -5.25
C LYS A 633 19.67 15.61 -4.20
N CYS A 634 19.40 14.38 -4.64
CA CYS A 634 19.36 13.18 -3.81
C CYS A 634 20.34 12.14 -4.37
N GLU A 635 21.44 11.89 -3.65
CA GLU A 635 22.60 11.13 -4.15
C GLU A 635 22.38 9.63 -4.17
N PHE A 636 21.64 9.08 -3.21
CA PHE A 636 21.46 7.63 -3.08
C PHE A 636 20.06 7.23 -2.63
N ILE A 637 19.44 6.31 -3.38
CA ILE A 637 18.12 5.75 -3.08
C ILE A 637 18.20 4.22 -3.10
N VAL A 638 17.89 3.60 -1.97
CA VAL A 638 17.73 2.15 -1.85
C VAL A 638 16.26 1.79 -1.69
N THR A 639 15.80 0.79 -2.42
CA THR A 639 14.44 0.26 -2.33
C THR A 639 14.42 -1.24 -2.12
N SER A 640 13.70 -1.69 -1.09
CA SER A 640 13.32 -3.10 -0.93
C SER A 640 11.84 -3.22 -1.29
N ASP A 641 11.53 -4.05 -2.27
CA ASP A 641 10.16 -4.24 -2.77
C ASP A 641 10.01 -5.67 -3.32
N ILE A 642 8.77 -6.11 -3.50
CA ILE A 642 8.45 -7.41 -4.11
C ILE A 642 8.45 -7.28 -5.64
N PHE A 643 8.14 -6.08 -6.17
CA PHE A 643 7.99 -5.83 -7.60
C PHE A 643 8.81 -4.62 -8.05
N MET A 644 9.06 -4.54 -9.35
CA MET A 644 9.56 -3.33 -9.99
C MET A 644 8.45 -2.27 -10.06
N THR A 645 8.10 -1.71 -8.90
CA THR A 645 7.08 -0.67 -8.74
C THR A 645 7.52 0.63 -9.39
N SER A 646 6.60 1.58 -9.55
CA SER A 646 6.92 2.92 -10.06
C SER A 646 8.03 3.59 -9.24
N SER A 647 8.08 3.36 -7.92
CA SER A 647 9.14 3.88 -7.05
C SER A 647 10.46 3.13 -7.23
N ALA A 648 10.45 1.80 -7.32
CA ALA A 648 11.67 1.00 -7.52
C ALA A 648 12.45 1.40 -8.79
N ARG A 649 11.75 1.81 -9.86
CA ARG A 649 12.38 2.29 -11.10
C ARG A 649 13.25 3.54 -10.92
N TYR A 650 13.07 4.30 -9.85
CA TYR A 650 13.81 5.54 -9.56
C TYR A 650 14.92 5.35 -8.53
N SER A 651 15.17 4.11 -8.12
CA SER A 651 16.18 3.78 -7.11
C SER A 651 17.54 3.47 -7.74
N ASP A 652 18.61 3.70 -6.98
CA ASP A 652 19.97 3.33 -7.39
C ASP A 652 20.27 1.86 -7.06
N LEU A 653 19.64 1.34 -6.01
CA LEU A 653 19.71 -0.04 -5.59
C LEU A 653 18.29 -0.59 -5.33
N VAL A 654 17.99 -1.75 -5.91
CA VAL A 654 16.72 -2.46 -5.77
C VAL A 654 16.98 -3.83 -5.17
N LEU A 655 16.32 -4.15 -4.06
CA LEU A 655 16.49 -5.38 -3.30
C LEU A 655 15.20 -6.21 -3.34
N PRO A 656 15.28 -7.51 -3.65
CA PRO A 656 14.10 -8.37 -3.73
C PRO A 656 13.62 -8.77 -2.32
N ALA A 657 12.42 -8.30 -1.96
CA ALA A 657 11.79 -8.56 -0.67
C ALA A 657 10.97 -9.86 -0.65
N THR A 658 10.75 -10.39 0.55
CA THR A 658 9.80 -11.49 0.77
C THR A 658 8.36 -10.99 0.79
N SER A 659 7.47 -11.83 0.27
CA SER A 659 6.02 -11.64 0.30
C SER A 659 5.40 -12.16 1.59
N VAL A 660 4.10 -11.93 1.75
CA VAL A 660 3.27 -12.42 2.86
C VAL A 660 3.29 -13.94 3.05
N PHE A 661 3.77 -14.70 2.05
CA PHE A 661 3.82 -16.17 2.09
C PHE A 661 5.18 -16.73 2.54
N GLU A 662 6.21 -15.89 2.59
CA GLU A 662 7.62 -16.35 2.63
C GLU A 662 8.31 -16.07 3.97
N GLY A 663 7.63 -15.40 4.89
CA GLY A 663 8.15 -15.04 6.21
C GLY A 663 7.13 -15.22 7.33
N ASN A 664 7.64 -15.18 8.57
CA ASN A 664 6.80 -15.13 9.76
C ASN A 664 6.63 -13.69 10.24
N ASN A 665 5.46 -13.33 10.76
CA ASN A 665 5.25 -12.05 11.44
C ASN A 665 4.04 -12.10 12.39
N ILE A 666 3.84 -11.08 13.21
CA ILE A 666 2.62 -10.91 14.02
C ILE A 666 1.81 -9.75 13.46
N THR A 667 0.57 -10.03 13.07
CA THR A 667 -0.38 -9.05 12.58
C THR A 667 -1.23 -8.54 13.73
N MET A 668 -1.20 -7.23 13.95
CA MET A 668 -2.01 -6.53 14.95
C MET A 668 -3.28 -5.96 14.30
N PRO A 669 -4.33 -5.67 15.10
CA PRO A 669 -5.51 -4.99 14.62
C PRO A 669 -5.15 -3.67 13.94
N TRP A 670 -5.87 -3.34 12.89
CA TRP A 670 -5.69 -2.05 12.23
C TRP A 670 -6.27 -0.95 13.12
N VAL A 671 -5.56 0.17 13.27
CA VAL A 671 -5.81 1.30 14.17
C VAL A 671 -7.17 1.28 14.91
N GLY A 672 -7.17 0.77 16.15
CA GLY A 672 -8.36 0.77 17.03
C GLY A 672 -9.46 -0.23 16.71
N SER A 673 -9.37 -0.94 15.59
CA SER A 673 -10.40 -1.83 15.09
C SER A 673 -10.04 -3.30 15.34
N GLY A 674 -10.33 -3.77 16.55
CA GLY A 674 -10.42 -5.19 16.85
C GLY A 674 -9.69 -5.64 18.11
N ASN A 675 -10.10 -6.81 18.58
CA ASN A 675 -9.60 -7.45 19.79
C ASN A 675 -9.01 -8.81 19.42
N TYR A 676 -7.89 -8.82 18.68
CA TYR A 676 -7.23 -10.04 18.23
C TYR A 676 -5.74 -9.81 17.94
N PHE A 677 -4.95 -10.87 17.92
CA PHE A 677 -3.68 -10.95 17.21
C PHE A 677 -3.74 -12.09 16.21
N LEU A 678 -3.12 -11.93 15.04
CA LEU A 678 -2.97 -13.02 14.09
C LEU A 678 -1.50 -13.32 13.85
N TYR A 679 -1.19 -14.59 13.62
CA TYR A 679 0.14 -15.02 13.22
C TYR A 679 0.19 -15.12 11.70
N ASN A 680 1.10 -14.40 11.07
CA ASN A 680 1.46 -14.61 9.68
C ASN A 680 2.52 -15.71 9.64
N ALA A 681 2.15 -16.89 9.16
CA ALA A 681 3.03 -18.05 9.03
C ALA A 681 3.69 -18.10 7.65
N LYS A 682 4.98 -18.47 7.62
CA LYS A 682 5.72 -18.86 6.43
C LYS A 682 5.07 -20.11 5.82
N MET A 683 4.54 -19.95 4.61
CA MET A 683 3.86 -21.00 3.86
C MET A 683 4.79 -21.70 2.86
N MET A 684 5.79 -20.98 2.37
CA MET A 684 6.74 -21.46 1.38
C MET A 684 8.12 -20.83 1.62
N GLU A 685 9.15 -21.43 1.03
CA GLU A 685 10.49 -20.83 0.99
C GLU A 685 10.49 -19.57 0.10
N PRO A 686 11.30 -18.54 0.42
CA PRO A 686 11.47 -17.38 -0.45
C PRO A 686 11.83 -17.78 -1.89
N LEU A 687 11.14 -17.18 -2.85
CA LEU A 687 11.48 -17.34 -4.27
C LEU A 687 12.79 -16.59 -4.60
N PHE A 688 13.55 -17.15 -5.53
CA PHE A 688 14.76 -16.55 -6.06
C PHE A 688 15.78 -16.29 -4.94
N GLU A 689 16.38 -15.10 -4.90
CA GLU A 689 17.24 -14.65 -3.81
C GLU A 689 16.52 -13.66 -2.88
N CYS A 690 15.17 -13.72 -2.79
CA CYS A 690 14.42 -12.80 -1.94
C CYS A 690 14.83 -12.97 -0.46
N LYS A 691 15.06 -11.86 0.24
CA LYS A 691 15.35 -11.83 1.68
C LYS A 691 14.42 -10.86 2.39
N PHE A 692 14.05 -11.18 3.62
CA PHE A 692 13.34 -10.21 4.45
C PHE A 692 14.31 -9.14 4.92
N GLU A 693 13.81 -7.92 5.18
CA GLU A 693 14.70 -6.79 5.44
C GLU A 693 15.59 -6.96 6.67
N TYR A 694 15.14 -7.70 7.68
CA TYR A 694 15.97 -8.01 8.84
C TYR A 694 17.27 -8.73 8.46
N ASP A 695 17.20 -9.67 7.52
CA ASP A 695 18.31 -10.57 7.19
C ASP A 695 19.49 -9.86 6.56
N TRP A 696 19.26 -8.81 5.77
CA TRP A 696 20.34 -8.01 5.19
C TRP A 696 20.65 -6.75 6.01
N LEU A 697 19.68 -6.20 6.76
CA LEU A 697 19.93 -5.06 7.66
C LEU A 697 20.92 -5.43 8.77
N LYS A 698 20.85 -6.65 9.31
CA LYS A 698 21.84 -7.11 10.29
C LYS A 698 23.25 -7.20 9.69
N GLU A 699 23.38 -7.58 8.43
CA GLU A 699 24.68 -7.60 7.74
C GLU A 699 25.20 -6.18 7.46
N VAL A 700 24.32 -5.23 7.11
CA VAL A 700 24.70 -3.81 7.02
C VAL A 700 25.14 -3.30 8.39
N ALA A 701 24.43 -3.63 9.47
CA ALA A 701 24.81 -3.27 10.83
C ALA A 701 26.21 -3.83 11.18
N ARG A 702 26.52 -5.07 10.78
CA ARG A 702 27.87 -5.64 10.94
C ARG A 702 28.95 -4.84 10.22
N LYS A 703 28.70 -4.39 8.99
CA LYS A 703 29.64 -3.53 8.24
C LYS A 703 29.79 -2.13 8.82
N LEU A 704 28.85 -1.71 9.67
CA LEU A 704 28.89 -0.45 10.41
C LEU A 704 29.39 -0.62 11.86
N ASP A 705 29.82 -1.83 12.26
CA ASP A 705 30.22 -2.18 13.63
C ASP A 705 29.09 -2.02 14.68
N LEU A 706 27.83 -2.21 14.26
CA LEU A 706 26.62 -2.04 15.07
C LEU A 706 25.81 -3.35 15.22
N TYR A 707 26.39 -4.51 14.91
CA TYR A 707 25.66 -5.78 14.86
C TYR A 707 24.96 -6.13 16.18
N GLU A 708 25.71 -6.16 17.27
CA GLU A 708 25.21 -6.60 18.58
C GLU A 708 24.12 -5.65 19.11
N ASP A 709 24.32 -4.34 18.96
CA ASP A 709 23.35 -3.32 19.38
C ASP A 709 22.07 -3.34 18.54
N PHE A 710 22.19 -3.70 17.25
CA PHE A 710 21.06 -3.78 16.34
C PHE A 710 20.23 -5.05 16.56
N THR A 711 20.88 -6.20 16.76
CA THR A 711 20.20 -7.50 16.89
C THR A 711 19.70 -7.77 18.30
N TYR A 712 20.30 -7.14 19.32
CA TYR A 712 20.07 -7.50 20.73
C TYR A 712 20.20 -9.02 20.98
N GLY A 713 21.09 -9.69 20.25
CA GLY A 713 21.30 -11.14 20.32
C GLY A 713 20.27 -12.00 19.57
N HIS A 714 19.30 -11.40 18.87
CA HIS A 714 18.33 -12.14 18.04
C HIS A 714 18.91 -12.40 16.64
N GLU A 715 19.11 -13.65 16.29
CA GLU A 715 19.62 -14.04 14.97
C GLU A 715 18.52 -14.12 13.91
N THR A 716 17.28 -14.33 14.33
CA THR A 716 16.14 -14.55 13.45
C THR A 716 14.95 -13.66 13.79
N VAL A 717 14.10 -13.42 12.79
CA VAL A 717 12.80 -12.77 12.99
C VAL A 717 11.94 -13.52 14.02
N GLU A 718 11.96 -14.85 14.00
CA GLU A 718 11.11 -15.67 14.89
C GLU A 718 11.43 -15.45 16.38
N GLU A 719 12.68 -15.19 16.73
CA GLU A 719 13.08 -14.88 18.11
C GLU A 719 12.46 -13.54 18.54
N TRP A 720 12.56 -12.51 17.70
CA TRP A 720 11.90 -11.22 17.97
C TRP A 720 10.39 -11.36 18.15
N LEU A 721 9.72 -12.14 17.29
CA LEU A 721 8.26 -12.36 17.38
C LEU A 721 7.88 -13.05 18.69
N ARG A 722 8.66 -14.06 19.10
CA ARG A 722 8.44 -14.83 20.33
C ARG A 722 8.60 -13.94 21.55
N ASP A 723 9.69 -13.20 21.65
CA ASP A 723 10.01 -12.41 22.83
C ASP A 723 9.02 -11.25 22.98
N SER A 724 8.74 -10.51 21.90
CA SER A 724 7.71 -9.46 21.92
C SER A 724 6.31 -9.96 22.28
N TYR A 725 5.95 -11.18 21.85
CA TYR A 725 4.67 -11.80 22.21
C TYR A 725 4.62 -12.22 23.68
N GLU A 726 5.67 -12.87 24.18
CA GLU A 726 5.71 -13.32 25.58
C GLU A 726 5.77 -12.14 26.57
N GLU A 727 6.36 -11.00 26.22
CA GLU A 727 6.28 -9.78 27.04
C GLU A 727 4.83 -9.28 27.19
N VAL A 728 4.06 -9.26 26.10
CA VAL A 728 2.64 -8.85 26.16
C VAL A 728 1.80 -9.89 26.88
N ARG A 729 2.09 -11.17 26.70
CA ARG A 729 1.39 -12.25 27.40
C ARG A 729 1.50 -12.16 28.93
N LYS A 730 2.57 -11.56 29.47
CA LYS A 730 2.67 -11.25 30.92
C LYS A 730 1.62 -10.22 31.38
N LEU A 731 1.11 -9.40 30.46
CA LEU A 731 0.14 -8.32 30.70
C LEU A 731 -1.29 -8.68 30.28
N GLU A 732 -1.46 -9.68 29.41
CA GLU A 732 -2.74 -10.08 28.82
C GLU A 732 -3.03 -11.56 29.07
N GLU A 733 -3.75 -11.87 30.16
CA GLU A 733 -3.94 -13.25 30.68
C GLU A 733 -4.64 -14.21 29.71
N GLU A 734 -5.46 -13.70 28.79
CA GLU A 734 -6.15 -14.51 27.77
C GLU A 734 -5.21 -15.08 26.71
N LEU A 735 -4.02 -14.48 26.52
CA LEU A 735 -3.12 -14.90 25.47
C LEU A 735 -2.56 -16.31 25.74
N PRO A 736 -2.74 -17.27 24.81
CA PRO A 736 -2.20 -18.61 24.97
C PRO A 736 -0.67 -18.58 24.83
N SER A 737 0.02 -19.68 25.14
CA SER A 737 1.47 -19.78 24.87
C SER A 737 1.78 -19.49 23.39
N TYR A 738 2.97 -18.96 23.10
CA TYR A 738 3.37 -18.65 21.73
C TYR A 738 3.14 -19.79 20.73
N GLU A 739 3.48 -21.04 21.10
CA GLU A 739 3.25 -22.21 20.24
C GLU A 739 1.77 -22.47 19.95
N LYS A 740 0.87 -22.25 20.92
CA LYS A 740 -0.57 -22.40 20.70
C LYS A 740 -1.11 -21.27 19.82
N PHE A 741 -0.64 -20.04 20.02
CA PHE A 741 -0.99 -18.88 19.20
C PHE A 741 -0.58 -19.10 17.74
N LYS A 742 0.69 -19.47 17.52
CA LYS A 742 1.28 -19.79 16.22
C LYS A 742 0.51 -20.90 15.49
N ASN A 743 0.30 -22.04 16.15
CA ASN A 743 -0.38 -23.19 15.53
C ASN A 743 -1.85 -22.92 15.18
N ARG A 744 -2.51 -21.97 15.87
CA ARG A 744 -3.90 -21.55 15.59
C ARG A 744 -3.99 -20.44 14.54
N GLY A 745 -2.86 -19.87 14.12
CA GLY A 745 -2.79 -18.71 13.23
C GLY A 745 -3.25 -17.39 13.89
N GLY A 746 -3.36 -17.34 15.22
CA GLY A 746 -3.87 -16.18 15.93
C GLY A 746 -4.67 -16.48 17.20
N TYR A 747 -5.13 -15.40 17.84
CA TYR A 747 -6.04 -15.41 18.97
C TYR A 747 -6.98 -14.20 18.91
N GLN A 748 -8.29 -14.42 19.10
CA GLN A 748 -9.29 -13.36 19.27
C GLN A 748 -9.77 -13.35 20.72
N TYR A 749 -9.63 -12.20 21.38
CA TYR A 749 -10.00 -12.00 22.78
C TYR A 749 -11.51 -12.19 22.97
N LYS A 750 -11.87 -12.81 24.09
CA LYS A 750 -13.26 -13.12 24.44
C LYS A 750 -13.83 -12.06 25.38
N ASN A 751 -13.02 -11.47 26.26
CA ASN A 751 -13.46 -10.40 27.15
C ASN A 751 -13.18 -9.03 26.55
N ASN A 752 -14.12 -8.53 25.74
CA ASN A 752 -13.99 -7.25 25.06
C ASN A 752 -14.81 -6.16 25.76
N LYS A 753 -14.14 -5.22 26.43
CA LYS A 753 -14.80 -4.03 26.99
C LYS A 753 -15.17 -3.08 25.85
N ILE A 754 -16.44 -2.71 25.76
CA ILE A 754 -16.87 -1.63 24.86
C ILE A 754 -16.35 -0.31 25.43
N ARG A 755 -15.56 0.43 24.65
CA ARG A 755 -15.11 1.78 24.98
C ARG A 755 -16.13 2.80 24.50
N ILE A 756 -16.52 3.69 25.40
CA ILE A 756 -17.21 4.94 25.08
C ILE A 756 -16.21 6.08 25.28
N ALA A 757 -15.92 6.83 24.22
CA ALA A 757 -14.98 7.94 24.27
C ALA A 757 -15.51 9.05 25.18
N PHE A 758 -14.67 9.50 26.11
CA PHE A 758 -14.96 10.55 27.09
C PHE A 758 -16.10 10.26 28.08
N GLU A 759 -16.47 8.99 28.25
CA GLU A 759 -17.53 8.61 29.19
C GLU A 759 -17.26 9.07 30.62
N GLU A 760 -16.02 8.93 31.10
CA GLU A 760 -15.61 9.35 32.46
C GLU A 760 -15.63 10.88 32.60
N GLN A 761 -15.11 11.62 31.61
CA GLN A 761 -15.15 13.08 31.59
C GLN A 761 -16.58 13.62 31.66
N ILE A 762 -17.52 12.96 30.97
CA ILE A 762 -18.92 13.39 30.99
C ILE A 762 -19.64 12.93 32.26
N LYS A 763 -19.59 11.63 32.61
CA LYS A 763 -20.32 11.07 33.77
C LYS A 763 -19.79 11.58 35.10
N ASP A 764 -18.46 11.59 35.26
CA ASP A 764 -17.79 11.88 36.52
C ASP A 764 -17.30 13.34 36.59
N LYS A 765 -17.51 14.12 35.52
CA LYS A 765 -17.12 15.54 35.40
C LYS A 765 -15.63 15.78 35.61
N ILE A 766 -14.80 14.84 35.14
CA ILE A 766 -13.35 14.98 35.14
C ILE A 766 -12.94 15.94 34.03
N PRO A 767 -11.98 16.86 34.26
CA PRO A 767 -11.49 17.77 33.22
C PRO A 767 -10.93 17.05 31.99
N PHE A 768 -11.14 17.64 30.81
CA PHE A 768 -10.46 17.23 29.58
C PHE A 768 -8.95 17.58 29.64
N LYS A 769 -8.13 16.91 28.82
CA LYS A 769 -6.67 17.15 28.77
C LYS A 769 -6.27 18.40 27.98
N THR A 770 -7.25 19.18 27.55
CA THR A 770 -7.13 20.50 26.94
C THR A 770 -6.57 21.54 27.91
N HIS A 771 -6.10 22.69 27.40
CA HIS A 771 -5.57 23.76 28.25
C HIS A 771 -6.62 24.33 29.22
N SER A 772 -7.87 24.42 28.76
CA SER A 772 -8.99 24.92 29.58
C SER A 772 -9.61 23.90 30.54
N GLY A 773 -9.24 22.62 30.45
CA GLY A 773 -9.96 21.52 31.11
C GLY A 773 -11.36 21.21 30.52
N LYS A 774 -11.77 21.89 29.44
CA LYS A 774 -13.05 21.74 28.74
C LYS A 774 -12.82 21.49 27.23
N ILE A 775 -13.84 21.03 26.52
CA ILE A 775 -13.81 20.88 25.07
C ILE A 775 -13.66 22.26 24.41
N GLU A 776 -12.60 22.46 23.63
CA GLU A 776 -12.27 23.76 23.03
C GLU A 776 -12.87 23.90 21.63
N ILE A 777 -14.09 24.45 21.54
CA ILE A 777 -14.68 24.83 20.25
C ILE A 777 -13.89 26.01 19.67
N PHE A 778 -13.60 27.00 20.52
CA PHE A 778 -12.60 28.02 20.21
C PHE A 778 -11.23 27.60 20.74
N SER A 779 -10.25 27.47 19.85
CA SER A 779 -8.87 27.22 20.25
C SER A 779 -8.08 28.53 20.28
N LYS A 780 -7.75 28.98 21.49
CA LYS A 780 -6.90 30.17 21.68
C LYS A 780 -5.53 30.00 21.04
N ASN A 781 -4.97 28.79 21.11
CA ASN A 781 -3.67 28.48 20.51
C ASN A 781 -3.67 28.68 18.99
N LEU A 782 -4.76 28.33 18.30
CA LEU A 782 -4.89 28.56 16.86
C LEU A 782 -5.13 30.04 16.55
N TYR A 783 -5.94 30.72 17.36
CA TYR A 783 -6.17 32.15 17.21
C TYR A 783 -4.89 32.98 17.37
N ASP A 784 -4.05 32.65 18.34
CA ASP A 784 -2.79 33.35 18.62
C ASP A 784 -1.74 33.18 17.50
N MET A 785 -1.96 32.28 16.52
CA MET A 785 -1.12 32.18 15.33
C MET A 785 -1.26 33.37 14.37
N ASN A 786 -2.29 34.22 14.55
CA ASN A 786 -2.56 35.40 13.71
C ASN A 786 -2.71 35.09 12.21
N GLN A 787 -3.29 33.93 11.87
CA GLN A 787 -3.56 33.49 10.50
C GLN A 787 -5.06 33.20 10.30
N HIS A 788 -5.94 34.05 10.85
CA HIS A 788 -7.37 33.74 11.04
C HIS A 788 -8.15 33.42 9.77
N GLU A 789 -7.70 33.87 8.60
CA GLU A 789 -8.33 33.55 7.31
C GLU A 789 -8.16 32.07 6.92
N LEU A 790 -7.01 31.47 7.26
CA LEU A 790 -6.67 30.08 6.91
C LEU A 790 -6.80 29.14 8.12
N ILE A 791 -6.51 29.65 9.31
CA ILE A 791 -6.49 28.93 10.58
C ILE A 791 -7.32 29.73 11.61
N PRO A 792 -8.65 29.72 11.49
CA PRO A 792 -9.54 30.40 12.43
C PRO A 792 -9.49 29.77 13.83
N GLY A 793 -9.70 30.61 14.86
CA GLY A 793 -9.87 30.15 16.24
C GLY A 793 -11.10 29.26 16.44
N ILE A 794 -12.13 29.41 15.60
CA ILE A 794 -13.37 28.62 15.55
C ILE A 794 -13.37 27.59 14.41
N PRO A 795 -14.24 26.56 14.43
CA PRO A 795 -14.32 25.54 13.38
C PRO A 795 -15.17 26.00 12.17
N SER A 796 -14.86 27.17 11.61
CA SER A 796 -15.60 27.75 10.49
C SER A 796 -15.15 27.23 9.13
N TYR A 797 -16.05 27.21 8.15
CA TYR A 797 -15.70 26.99 6.75
C TYR A 797 -14.65 27.98 6.26
N THR A 798 -13.53 27.44 5.75
CA THR A 798 -12.50 28.22 5.05
C THR A 798 -12.42 27.79 3.58
N PRO A 799 -12.58 28.72 2.62
CA PRO A 799 -12.26 28.45 1.23
C PRO A 799 -10.78 28.04 1.08
N CYS A 800 -10.48 27.17 0.12
CA CYS A 800 -9.13 26.71 -0.14
C CYS A 800 -8.79 26.79 -1.64
N VAL A 801 -7.49 26.82 -1.92
CA VAL A 801 -6.93 26.77 -3.28
C VAL A 801 -7.45 25.52 -4.00
N GLU A 802 -7.84 25.67 -5.27
CA GLU A 802 -8.49 24.62 -6.08
C GLU A 802 -9.82 24.09 -5.49
N GLY A 803 -10.41 24.80 -4.52
CA GLY A 803 -11.76 24.58 -4.02
C GLY A 803 -12.84 25.14 -4.98
N PRO A 804 -14.14 24.96 -4.67
CA PRO A 804 -15.22 25.33 -5.60
C PRO A 804 -15.33 26.82 -5.95
N ALA A 805 -14.77 27.69 -5.11
CA ALA A 805 -14.77 29.14 -5.27
C ALA A 805 -13.49 29.68 -5.96
N ASP A 806 -12.49 28.82 -6.24
CA ASP A 806 -11.23 29.24 -6.83
C ASP A 806 -11.43 29.68 -8.30
N PRO A 807 -10.91 30.85 -8.72
CA PRO A 807 -11.00 31.33 -10.10
C PRO A 807 -10.39 30.39 -11.14
N LEU A 808 -9.45 29.51 -10.76
CA LEU A 808 -8.87 28.49 -11.63
C LEU A 808 -9.94 27.55 -12.20
N LYS A 809 -11.11 27.45 -11.55
CA LYS A 809 -12.27 26.71 -12.05
C LYS A 809 -12.76 27.20 -13.42
N ASN A 810 -12.49 28.45 -13.78
CA ASN A 810 -12.79 28.95 -15.13
C ASN A 810 -11.95 28.27 -16.22
N LYS A 811 -10.73 27.84 -15.89
CA LYS A 811 -9.83 27.09 -16.76
C LYS A 811 -10.07 25.57 -16.66
N TYR A 812 -10.30 25.09 -15.44
CA TYR A 812 -10.45 23.68 -15.11
C TYR A 812 -11.75 23.46 -14.30
N PRO A 813 -12.90 23.27 -14.97
CA PRO A 813 -14.22 23.40 -14.34
C PRO A 813 -14.65 22.21 -13.47
N LEU A 814 -13.94 21.08 -13.51
CA LEU A 814 -14.30 19.87 -12.77
C LEU A 814 -13.40 19.69 -11.54
N GLN A 815 -14.00 19.40 -10.39
CA GLN A 815 -13.25 19.01 -9.20
C GLN A 815 -12.88 17.52 -9.29
N LEU A 816 -11.61 17.20 -9.06
CA LEU A 816 -11.08 15.83 -9.05
C LEU A 816 -10.79 15.35 -7.62
N ILE A 817 -11.38 14.22 -7.27
CA ILE A 817 -11.07 13.48 -6.05
C ILE A 817 -10.44 12.12 -6.32
N GLY A 818 -9.59 11.70 -5.39
CA GLY A 818 -9.12 10.32 -5.27
C GLY A 818 -10.07 9.50 -4.41
N TYR A 819 -10.15 8.19 -4.67
CA TYR A 819 -10.80 7.26 -3.75
C TYR A 819 -10.07 5.92 -3.70
N HIS A 820 -10.03 5.30 -2.54
CA HIS A 820 -9.56 3.92 -2.40
C HIS A 820 -10.65 2.97 -2.94
N SER A 821 -10.27 2.11 -3.87
CA SER A 821 -11.17 1.14 -4.51
C SER A 821 -11.07 -0.25 -3.89
N LYS A 822 -12.13 -1.06 -3.99
CA LYS A 822 -12.11 -2.47 -3.55
C LYS A 822 -11.09 -3.36 -4.26
N ARG A 823 -10.56 -2.95 -5.41
CA ARG A 823 -9.55 -3.70 -6.19
C ARG A 823 -8.11 -3.52 -5.71
N ARG A 824 -7.82 -2.47 -4.92
CA ARG A 824 -6.46 -2.15 -4.49
C ARG A 824 -6.39 -1.83 -3.01
N CYS A 825 -5.19 -1.94 -2.48
CA CYS A 825 -4.82 -1.42 -1.17
C CYS A 825 -3.68 -0.44 -1.41
N HIS A 826 -3.99 0.86 -1.47
CA HIS A 826 -3.07 1.84 -2.04
C HIS A 826 -2.64 1.36 -3.43
N SER A 827 -1.33 1.21 -3.67
CA SER A 827 -0.79 0.65 -4.91
C SER A 827 -0.63 -0.88 -4.94
N ILE A 828 -0.90 -1.59 -3.84
CA ILE A 828 -0.86 -3.06 -3.81
C ILE A 828 -2.04 -3.59 -4.62
N HIS A 829 -1.81 -4.70 -5.35
CA HIS A 829 -2.74 -5.36 -6.27
C HIS A 829 -2.94 -4.68 -7.62
N ASP A 830 -2.21 -3.61 -7.96
CA ASP A 830 -2.38 -2.96 -9.27
C ASP A 830 -2.01 -3.86 -10.46
N ASN A 831 -1.17 -4.87 -10.23
CA ASN A 831 -0.79 -5.91 -11.18
C ASN A 831 -1.69 -7.17 -11.12
N ASN A 832 -2.80 -7.13 -10.38
CA ASN A 832 -3.70 -8.28 -10.22
C ASN A 832 -4.91 -8.18 -11.17
N GLU A 833 -4.89 -9.00 -12.22
CA GLU A 833 -5.96 -9.05 -13.24
C GLU A 833 -7.35 -9.42 -12.66
N TRP A 834 -7.42 -10.25 -11.62
CA TRP A 834 -8.71 -10.56 -10.96
C TRP A 834 -9.30 -9.32 -10.31
N MET A 835 -8.45 -8.44 -9.78
CA MET A 835 -8.90 -7.19 -9.17
C MET A 835 -9.33 -6.18 -10.24
N GLU A 836 -8.73 -6.22 -11.44
CA GLU A 836 -9.18 -5.42 -12.58
C GLU A 836 -10.58 -5.83 -13.07
N GLU A 837 -10.90 -7.13 -13.04
CA GLU A 837 -12.25 -7.63 -13.34
C GLU A 837 -13.29 -7.18 -12.31
N VAL A 838 -12.93 -7.20 -11.01
CA VAL A 838 -13.82 -6.82 -9.90
C VAL A 838 -14.20 -5.33 -9.93
N ASP A 839 -13.28 -4.44 -10.31
CA ASP A 839 -13.55 -3.01 -10.47
C ASP A 839 -12.71 -2.44 -11.63
N PRO A 840 -13.25 -2.44 -12.86
CA PRO A 840 -12.55 -1.93 -14.04
C PRO A 840 -12.13 -0.47 -13.88
N HIS A 841 -10.94 -0.12 -14.38
CA HIS A 841 -10.43 1.23 -14.26
C HIS A 841 -11.23 2.22 -15.14
N GLY A 842 -11.61 3.36 -14.57
CA GLY A 842 -12.13 4.49 -15.33
C GLY A 842 -12.25 5.74 -14.48
N LEU A 843 -12.33 6.90 -15.15
CA LEU A 843 -12.72 8.15 -14.49
C LEU A 843 -14.24 8.20 -14.38
N TRP A 844 -14.76 8.35 -13.16
CA TRP A 844 -16.19 8.56 -12.96
C TRP A 844 -16.57 9.98 -13.37
N ILE A 845 -17.60 10.11 -14.20
CA ILE A 845 -18.11 11.41 -14.65
C ILE A 845 -19.64 11.37 -14.74
N HIS A 846 -20.30 12.44 -14.29
CA HIS A 846 -21.76 12.54 -14.37
C HIS A 846 -22.23 12.63 -15.84
N PRO A 847 -23.40 12.06 -16.23
CA PRO A 847 -23.86 12.07 -17.61
C PRO A 847 -24.02 13.48 -18.21
N GLU A 848 -24.41 14.46 -17.41
CA GLU A 848 -24.53 15.85 -17.88
C GLU A 848 -23.16 16.48 -18.18
N ASP A 849 -22.17 16.27 -17.33
CA ASP A 849 -20.81 16.79 -17.54
C ASP A 849 -20.13 16.11 -18.72
N ALA A 850 -20.39 14.81 -18.91
CA ALA A 850 -19.93 14.03 -20.05
C ALA A 850 -20.59 14.51 -21.35
N LYS A 851 -21.91 14.78 -21.34
CA LYS A 851 -22.67 15.25 -22.50
C LYS A 851 -22.13 16.59 -23.03
N VAL A 852 -21.82 17.54 -22.15
CA VAL A 852 -21.22 18.84 -22.53
C VAL A 852 -19.89 18.65 -23.28
N ARG A 853 -19.15 17.58 -22.97
CA ARG A 853 -17.86 17.23 -23.58
C ARG A 853 -17.96 16.22 -24.73
N GLY A 854 -19.18 15.78 -25.06
CA GLY A 854 -19.43 14.75 -26.08
C GLY A 854 -18.85 13.36 -25.73
N ILE A 855 -18.67 13.06 -24.44
CA ILE A 855 -18.07 11.82 -23.93
C ILE A 855 -19.15 10.75 -23.73
N THR A 856 -18.89 9.52 -24.14
CA THR A 856 -19.73 8.35 -23.87
C THR A 856 -19.04 7.36 -22.94
N ASN A 857 -19.80 6.47 -22.30
CA ASN A 857 -19.24 5.43 -21.45
C ASN A 857 -18.25 4.54 -22.22
N GLY A 858 -17.10 4.22 -21.61
CA GLY A 858 -16.03 3.43 -22.21
C GLY A 858 -15.12 4.19 -23.19
N MET A 859 -15.44 5.44 -23.53
CA MET A 859 -14.60 6.25 -24.41
C MET A 859 -13.25 6.56 -23.73
N MET A 860 -12.15 6.40 -24.46
CA MET A 860 -10.85 6.88 -24.00
C MET A 860 -10.83 8.41 -23.95
N ILE A 861 -10.48 8.93 -22.78
CA ILE A 861 -10.46 10.36 -22.49
C ILE A 861 -9.12 10.75 -21.89
N ASP A 862 -8.75 12.02 -22.09
CA ASP A 862 -7.63 12.64 -21.41
C ASP A 862 -8.17 13.50 -20.26
N VAL A 863 -7.64 13.30 -19.07
CA VAL A 863 -7.87 14.09 -17.86
C VAL A 863 -6.60 14.88 -17.60
N PHE A 864 -6.68 16.21 -17.51
CA PHE A 864 -5.48 17.02 -17.48
C PHE A 864 -5.65 18.34 -16.73
N ASN A 865 -4.51 18.87 -16.31
CA ASN A 865 -4.31 20.25 -15.92
C ASN A 865 -2.88 20.67 -16.28
N ASP A 866 -2.37 21.78 -15.74
CA ASP A 866 -1.03 22.28 -16.05
C ASP A 866 0.11 21.37 -15.55
N ARG A 867 -0.19 20.44 -14.64
CA ARG A 867 0.81 19.57 -13.99
C ARG A 867 1.02 18.26 -14.74
N GLY A 868 0.00 17.78 -15.46
CA GLY A 868 0.11 16.53 -16.19
C GLY A 868 -1.18 16.07 -16.86
N ARG A 869 -1.11 14.85 -17.41
CA ARG A 869 -2.19 14.22 -18.18
C ARG A 869 -2.28 12.75 -17.82
N VAL A 870 -3.51 12.27 -17.70
CA VAL A 870 -3.87 10.87 -17.52
C VAL A 870 -4.82 10.47 -18.64
N ARG A 871 -4.55 9.36 -19.31
CA ARG A 871 -5.40 8.80 -20.37
C ARG A 871 -6.06 7.53 -19.89
N ILE A 872 -7.40 7.54 -19.84
CA ILE A 872 -8.17 6.47 -19.18
C ILE A 872 -9.58 6.34 -19.77
N PRO A 873 -10.26 5.19 -19.67
CA PRO A 873 -11.67 5.08 -20.05
C PRO A 873 -12.59 5.96 -19.17
N ALA A 874 -13.61 6.55 -19.78
CA ALA A 874 -14.68 7.23 -19.07
C ALA A 874 -15.70 6.23 -18.49
N LYS A 875 -16.06 6.38 -17.22
CA LYS A 875 -17.16 5.69 -16.56
C LYS A 875 -18.30 6.68 -16.34
N VAL A 876 -19.19 6.79 -17.31
CA VAL A 876 -20.31 7.73 -17.28
C VAL A 876 -21.41 7.17 -16.38
N THR A 877 -21.69 7.83 -15.25
CA THR A 877 -22.57 7.28 -14.20
C THR A 877 -23.25 8.37 -13.37
N THR A 878 -24.50 8.13 -12.95
CA THR A 878 -25.22 8.99 -11.98
C THR A 878 -24.78 8.76 -10.53
N ARG A 879 -23.84 7.83 -10.29
CA ARG A 879 -23.26 7.55 -8.96
C ARG A 879 -22.17 8.55 -8.54
N ILE A 880 -22.16 9.75 -9.11
CA ILE A 880 -21.25 10.83 -8.76
C ILE A 880 -21.95 12.17 -8.88
N THR A 881 -21.62 13.09 -7.98
CA THR A 881 -22.20 14.44 -7.96
C THR A 881 -21.76 15.23 -9.19
N LYS A 882 -22.67 16.02 -9.78
CA LYS A 882 -22.38 16.87 -10.96
C LYS A 882 -21.27 17.88 -10.66
N GLY A 883 -20.40 18.12 -11.64
CA GLY A 883 -19.23 18.99 -11.54
C GLY A 883 -18.00 18.33 -10.89
N ILE A 884 -18.11 17.05 -10.50
CA ILE A 884 -17.05 16.29 -9.84
C ILE A 884 -16.71 15.06 -10.67
N VAL A 885 -15.42 14.76 -10.73
CA VAL A 885 -14.88 13.53 -11.30
C VAL A 885 -14.08 12.78 -10.25
N ALA A 886 -14.07 11.46 -10.32
CA ALA A 886 -13.37 10.63 -9.36
C ALA A 886 -12.49 9.59 -10.06
N LEU A 887 -11.24 9.48 -9.59
CA LEU A 887 -10.28 8.52 -10.08
C LEU A 887 -9.80 7.65 -8.93
N SER A 888 -9.82 6.32 -9.10
CA SER A 888 -9.34 5.42 -8.06
C SER A 888 -7.84 5.60 -7.85
N GLU A 889 -7.42 5.77 -6.60
CA GLU A 889 -6.02 5.92 -6.19
C GLU A 889 -5.27 4.57 -6.30
N GLY A 890 -3.94 4.64 -6.48
CA GLY A 890 -3.04 3.49 -6.38
C GLY A 890 -2.57 2.88 -7.70
N ALA A 891 -2.90 3.50 -8.84
CA ALA A 891 -2.43 2.99 -10.13
C ALA A 891 -0.93 3.22 -10.29
N TRP A 892 -0.19 2.19 -10.68
CA TRP A 892 1.23 2.32 -10.97
C TRP A 892 1.41 3.24 -12.16
N TYR A 893 2.20 4.30 -11.98
CA TYR A 893 2.52 5.27 -13.03
C TYR A 893 3.19 4.55 -14.20
N ARG A 894 2.59 4.68 -15.38
CA ARG A 894 3.01 4.08 -16.66
C ARG A 894 2.89 5.13 -17.76
N PRO A 895 3.85 6.06 -17.85
CA PRO A 895 3.82 7.10 -18.87
C PRO A 895 4.11 6.56 -20.26
N ASP A 896 3.51 7.18 -21.27
CA ASP A 896 4.00 7.11 -22.66
C ASP A 896 5.25 7.99 -22.86
N LYS A 897 5.70 8.12 -24.12
CA LYS A 897 6.91 8.88 -24.46
C LYS A 897 6.73 10.38 -24.21
N GLU A 898 5.49 10.85 -24.25
CA GLU A 898 5.07 12.23 -24.05
C GLU A 898 4.82 12.55 -22.56
N GLY A 899 4.91 11.55 -21.68
CA GLY A 899 4.71 11.69 -20.24
C GLY A 899 3.24 11.56 -19.78
N THR A 900 2.32 11.22 -20.69
CA THR A 900 0.92 10.94 -20.36
C THR A 900 0.83 9.61 -19.65
N ASP A 901 0.28 9.60 -18.44
CA ASP A 901 0.07 8.36 -17.72
C ASP A 901 -1.07 7.55 -18.33
N LEU A 902 -0.79 6.30 -18.70
CA LEU A 902 -1.73 5.41 -19.37
C LEU A 902 -2.48 4.49 -18.39
N ARG A 903 -2.14 4.52 -17.09
CA ARG A 903 -2.67 3.55 -16.12
C ARG A 903 -3.59 4.16 -15.07
N GLY A 904 -3.72 5.48 -14.96
CA GLY A 904 -4.65 6.17 -14.08
C GLY A 904 -4.07 6.64 -12.74
N CYS A 905 -2.80 7.02 -12.69
CA CYS A 905 -2.16 7.56 -11.49
C CYS A 905 -2.65 8.98 -11.22
N ILE A 906 -3.60 9.11 -10.30
CA ILE A 906 -4.20 10.41 -9.95
C ILE A 906 -3.18 11.47 -9.55
N ASN A 907 -2.06 11.07 -8.96
CA ASN A 907 -1.04 11.98 -8.45
C ASN A 907 -0.22 12.69 -9.53
N VAL A 908 -0.45 12.37 -10.80
CA VAL A 908 -0.02 13.19 -11.95
C VAL A 908 -0.74 14.55 -11.97
N LEU A 909 -1.96 14.61 -11.41
CA LEU A 909 -2.88 15.75 -11.51
C LEU A 909 -2.96 16.55 -10.21
N THR A 910 -2.36 16.06 -9.12
CA THR A 910 -2.43 16.71 -7.79
C THR A 910 -1.33 17.75 -7.59
N HIS A 911 -1.47 18.59 -6.57
CA HIS A 911 -0.51 19.66 -6.23
C HIS A 911 0.23 19.38 -4.90
N THR A 912 1.39 20.01 -4.72
CA THR A 912 2.29 19.84 -3.57
C THR A 912 2.07 20.87 -2.46
N THR A 913 1.13 21.80 -2.61
CA THR A 913 0.78 22.75 -1.54
C THR A 913 0.18 21.98 -0.37
N PRO A 914 0.74 22.06 0.85
CA PRO A 914 0.22 21.35 2.00
C PRO A 914 -1.00 22.08 2.60
N THR A 915 -1.73 21.41 3.50
CA THR A 915 -2.77 22.10 4.29
C THR A 915 -2.19 23.15 5.24
N PRO A 916 -2.92 24.24 5.58
CA PRO A 916 -2.33 25.37 6.31
C PRO A 916 -1.77 25.03 7.69
N LEU A 917 -2.44 24.16 8.45
CA LEU A 917 -2.10 23.89 9.86
C LEU A 917 -1.24 22.62 10.01
N ALA A 918 -1.77 21.46 9.59
CA ALA A 918 -1.10 20.17 9.77
C ALA A 918 0.04 19.95 8.75
N LYS A 919 0.14 20.81 7.74
CA LYS A 919 1.03 20.64 6.59
C LYS A 919 0.83 19.28 5.90
N ALA A 920 -0.42 18.85 5.80
CA ALA A 920 -0.84 17.55 5.29
C ALA A 920 -1.07 17.55 3.77
N ASN A 921 -1.39 16.39 3.21
CA ASN A 921 -1.66 16.17 1.79
C ASN A 921 -3.13 16.49 1.40
N PRO A 922 -3.41 17.52 0.58
CA PRO A 922 -4.76 17.88 0.15
C PRO A 922 -5.17 17.20 -1.17
N GLN A 923 -4.85 15.91 -1.34
CA GLN A 923 -5.01 15.18 -2.62
C GLN A 923 -6.45 15.05 -3.14
N HIS A 924 -7.46 15.50 -2.40
CA HIS A 924 -8.86 15.56 -2.82
C HIS A 924 -9.33 16.99 -3.15
N THR A 925 -8.41 17.95 -3.26
CA THR A 925 -8.68 19.33 -3.71
C THR A 925 -7.90 19.60 -4.98
N ASN A 926 -8.47 19.22 -6.13
CA ASN A 926 -7.81 19.44 -7.41
C ASN A 926 -8.83 19.88 -8.45
N LEU A 927 -8.40 20.70 -9.40
CA LEU A 927 -9.17 21.09 -10.58
C LEU A 927 -8.58 20.48 -11.85
N VAL A 928 -9.46 19.96 -12.71
CA VAL A 928 -9.09 19.37 -14.00
C VAL A 928 -10.07 19.74 -15.10
N GLU A 929 -9.64 19.52 -16.34
CA GLU A 929 -10.53 19.39 -17.48
C GLU A 929 -10.45 17.95 -18.04
N VAL A 930 -11.52 17.54 -18.71
CA VAL A 930 -11.64 16.26 -19.39
C VAL A 930 -11.98 16.50 -20.86
N ALA A 931 -11.24 15.85 -21.75
CA ALA A 931 -11.48 15.91 -23.19
C ALA A 931 -11.44 14.52 -23.82
N LYS A 932 -11.98 14.41 -25.04
CA LYS A 932 -11.77 13.22 -25.86
C LYS A 932 -10.29 13.05 -26.15
N SER A 933 -9.81 11.81 -26.06
CA SER A 933 -8.43 11.52 -26.43
C SER A 933 -8.28 11.62 -27.95
N ILE A 934 -7.27 12.38 -28.40
CA ILE A 934 -6.83 12.36 -29.80
C ILE A 934 -5.75 11.28 -29.84
N VAL A 935 -6.15 10.07 -30.26
CA VAL A 935 -5.25 8.92 -30.42
C VAL A 935 -4.59 8.99 -31.78
#